data_AF-A0AA35R346-F1
#
_entry.id   AF-A0AA35R346-F1
#
_cell.length_a   1.000
_cell.length_b   1.000
_cell.length_c   1.000
_cell.angle_alpha   90.00
_cell.angle_beta   90.00
_cell.angle_gamma   90.00
#
_symmetry.space_group_name_H-M   'P 1'
#
loop_
_entity.id
_entity.type
_entity.pdbx_description
1 polymer ?
#
loop_
_entity_poly.entity_id
_entity_poly.type
_entity_poly.pdbx_seq_one_letter_code
_entity_poly.pdbx_strand_id
1 'polypeptide(L)'
;LTATHSAGGLIPIPPLHSNRIFQYFLLFPLNRYFNIISIVFLINRSETPLIYRAVPSWFIRVEMIVQQLLENNNKCYWVPEFVQAKRFANWLTNARDWAVSRNRYWGTPIPIWASEDFSEVVCVGSVEELEQLSGVRVSDLHRENVDHITIPSCRGNGVLKRVSEVFDCWFESGSMPYAQSHYPFENKKVFETTFPADFIAEGVDQTRGWFYTLLVVSTALFNKPPYKNLIVNGLVLASNGQKMSKRLKNYPDPMNVVKDYGADALRLYLVNSPVVRAESLRFQEKGVKDVVKDVFLPWFNAYRFLIQNVLRLKQEEGISFVHTADFSPANTMDRWIISFTQSLVFFMKEEMAKYRLYYCGSSTGEIHRPVDKLGELGKHECLDSMHTLFSVLYSMTRMLAPFTPFLTEHMFQNLRHLLPWELNDSNASLHYIMMPKPRPDLIDKEIERAVSLMQSVVETGRYIRDKVVVPIKFPLPEVVVIHRDPGSHDDLKKLENYILEISYAVAESLSSRYHAHASGTLLVLLDATPSQEMVDEGVAREVINKIQKLRKKAGLQPRDAVEVLYKVGGEGGGASLTRVIENHREYIETTTKGPVNPWTSTSDLSHKIVEEEQKMKGLADVMLHLWIIPKPESSSGTNSIPLVDPVPNGDGPIPVCRYVNLVLFLPPGPTLRPAGLLATLLLENPVGENILTLNQLKTEVCNLLKSYLNRDLHIWVVAGGNTEPVTSSCDLLSLHRQTCTSVRRSGPLPVDCGFPPTEPLTPFSKFVDVTLDNGRQATVMLENPKGVKIIAEKDAKIVAKQLF
;
A
#
# COMPACT_ATOMS: atom_id res chain seq x y z
N LEU A 1 15.26 38.18 -8.79
CA LEU A 1 15.00 38.23 -7.33
C LEU A 1 16.08 37.40 -6.61
N THR A 2 17.07 38.12 -6.07
CA THR A 2 17.85 37.85 -4.84
C THR A 2 18.28 36.42 -4.52
N ALA A 3 19.54 36.09 -4.82
CA ALA A 3 20.30 35.04 -4.14
C ALA A 3 21.08 35.67 -2.97
N THR A 4 20.58 35.48 -1.76
CA THR A 4 21.28 35.76 -0.51
C THR A 4 22.31 34.67 -0.25
N HIS A 5 23.59 35.05 -0.21
CA HIS A 5 24.68 34.26 0.35
C HIS A 5 24.43 33.97 1.84
N SER A 6 24.57 32.72 2.27
CA SER A 6 24.87 32.38 3.65
C SER A 6 26.22 31.66 3.71
N ALA A 7 27.06 32.18 4.58
CA ALA A 7 28.46 31.85 4.75
C ALA A 7 28.66 30.45 5.37
N GLY A 8 29.58 29.68 4.78
CA GLY A 8 30.25 28.55 5.41
C GLY A 8 31.76 28.77 5.28
N GLY A 9 32.46 28.77 6.41
CA GLY A 9 33.77 29.39 6.60
C GLY A 9 34.88 28.94 5.64
N LEU A 10 35.45 29.91 4.95
CA LEU A 10 36.80 29.84 4.39
C LEU A 10 37.78 30.14 5.53
N ILE A 11 38.63 29.18 5.88
CA ILE A 11 39.85 29.44 6.64
C ILE A 11 40.89 29.94 5.62
N PRO A 12 41.33 31.21 5.66
CA PRO A 12 42.38 31.67 4.78
C PRO A 12 43.73 31.20 5.33
N ILE A 13 44.31 30.17 4.74
CA ILE A 13 45.74 29.87 4.93
C ILE A 13 46.50 30.81 4.00
N PRO A 14 47.37 31.71 4.48
CA PRO A 14 48.19 32.53 3.60
C PRO A 14 49.14 31.63 2.79
N PRO A 15 49.19 31.75 1.45
CA PRO A 15 50.11 30.96 0.65
C PRO A 15 51.54 31.48 0.84
N LEU A 16 52.31 30.82 1.72
CA LEU A 16 53.75 31.05 1.90
C LEU A 16 54.55 30.88 0.59
N HIS A 17 54.00 30.20 -0.42
CA HIS A 17 54.67 29.94 -1.70
C HIS A 17 54.34 30.90 -2.84
N SER A 18 53.27 31.71 -2.77
CA SER A 18 53.00 32.65 -3.86
C SER A 18 54.00 33.79 -3.89
N ASN A 19 54.43 34.31 -2.74
CA ASN A 19 55.33 35.48 -2.68
C ASN A 19 56.76 35.21 -3.17
N ARG A 20 57.26 33.97 -3.17
CA ARG A 20 58.63 33.66 -3.66
C ARG A 20 58.70 33.39 -5.16
N ILE A 21 57.61 32.94 -5.80
CA ILE A 21 57.57 32.72 -7.25
C ILE A 21 57.33 34.03 -8.01
N PHE A 22 56.74 35.04 -7.36
CA PHE A 22 56.52 36.38 -7.93
C PHE A 22 57.80 37.18 -8.23
N GLN A 23 58.97 36.76 -7.74
CA GLN A 23 60.23 37.51 -7.93
C GLN A 23 61.01 37.15 -9.20
N TYR A 24 60.65 36.09 -9.94
CA TYR A 24 61.49 35.60 -11.05
C TYR A 24 60.81 35.37 -12.41
N PHE A 25 59.52 35.60 -12.59
CA PHE A 25 58.88 35.48 -13.92
C PHE A 25 57.91 36.63 -14.22
N LEU A 26 58.33 37.49 -15.15
CA LEU A 26 57.51 38.48 -15.88
C LEU A 26 56.71 37.77 -17.00
N LEU A 27 55.51 38.29 -17.29
CA LEU A 27 54.50 37.93 -18.35
C LEU A 27 53.46 36.88 -17.86
N PHE A 28 52.17 37.17 -17.60
CA PHE A 28 51.10 37.88 -18.33
C PHE A 28 50.00 38.36 -17.34
N PRO A 29 49.07 39.26 -17.71
CA PRO A 29 48.06 39.79 -16.79
C PRO A 29 47.10 38.70 -16.32
N LEU A 30 46.81 38.73 -15.00
CA LEU A 30 45.75 37.99 -14.32
C LEU A 30 44.38 38.45 -14.82
N ASN A 31 44.01 38.05 -16.03
CA ASN A 31 42.60 37.86 -16.33
C ASN A 31 42.13 36.69 -15.47
N ARG A 32 41.07 36.91 -14.68
CA ARG A 32 40.37 35.85 -13.94
C ARG A 32 39.95 34.76 -14.92
N TYR A 33 40.80 33.75 -15.12
CA TYR A 33 40.42 32.50 -15.73
C TYR A 33 39.56 31.74 -14.72
N PHE A 34 38.27 32.06 -14.71
CA PHE A 34 37.22 31.23 -14.10
C PHE A 34 36.93 29.96 -14.94
N ASN A 35 37.93 29.43 -15.65
CA ASN A 35 37.82 28.26 -16.52
C ASN A 35 39.09 27.39 -16.49
N ILE A 36 39.81 27.35 -15.37
CA ILE A 36 40.57 26.15 -15.03
C ILE A 36 39.59 25.29 -14.23
N ILE A 37 38.91 24.35 -14.92
CA ILE A 37 38.28 23.22 -14.24
C ILE A 37 39.45 22.35 -13.73
N SER A 38 40.08 22.76 -12.63
CA SER A 38 40.78 21.80 -11.79
C SER A 38 39.68 20.92 -11.24
N ILE A 39 39.48 19.75 -11.85
CA ILE A 39 38.68 18.69 -11.24
C ILE A 39 39.44 18.30 -9.97
N VAL A 40 39.12 18.98 -8.88
CA VAL A 40 39.62 18.61 -7.56
C VAL A 40 38.84 17.38 -7.16
N PHE A 41 39.41 16.20 -7.41
CA PHE A 41 38.85 14.96 -6.90
C PHE A 41 38.89 15.01 -5.37
N LEU A 42 37.75 14.78 -4.71
CA LEU A 42 37.67 14.74 -3.26
C LEU A 42 37.74 13.30 -2.77
N ILE A 43 38.32 13.08 -1.60
CA ILE A 43 38.21 11.79 -0.92
C ILE A 43 36.74 11.51 -0.61
N ASN A 44 36.20 10.38 -1.09
CA ASN A 44 34.78 9.99 -0.95
C ASN A 44 34.29 9.89 0.51
N ARG A 45 35.21 9.86 1.49
CA ARG A 45 34.91 9.78 2.93
C ARG A 45 35.18 11.06 3.71
N SER A 46 36.29 11.75 3.45
CA SER A 46 36.70 12.96 4.20
C SER A 46 36.43 14.27 3.46
N GLU A 47 36.00 14.23 2.20
CA GLU A 47 35.74 15.41 1.35
C GLU A 47 36.96 16.33 1.18
N THR A 48 38.17 15.82 1.43
CA THR A 48 39.43 16.57 1.27
C THR A 48 39.94 16.46 -0.17
N PRO A 49 40.47 17.54 -0.76
CA PRO A 49 41.15 17.52 -2.05
C PRO A 49 42.25 16.44 -2.15
N LEU A 50 42.20 15.64 -3.20
CA LEU A 50 43.25 14.67 -3.53
C LEU A 50 44.45 15.37 -4.18
N ILE A 51 45.63 14.83 -3.89
CA ILE A 51 46.90 15.21 -4.53
C ILE A 51 47.51 13.93 -5.11
N TYR A 52 47.86 13.97 -6.39
CA TYR A 52 48.63 12.89 -7.01
C TYR A 52 50.08 12.95 -6.53
N ARG A 53 50.56 11.87 -5.92
CA ARG A 53 51.92 11.74 -5.39
C ARG A 53 52.42 10.33 -5.67
N ALA A 54 53.70 10.19 -6.00
CA ALA A 54 54.36 8.90 -6.05
C ALA A 54 54.50 8.33 -4.63
N VAL A 55 53.94 7.15 -4.42
CA VAL A 55 54.03 6.37 -3.19
C VAL A 55 54.19 4.89 -3.56
N PRO A 56 54.96 4.09 -2.80
CA PRO A 56 54.98 2.65 -3.00
C PRO A 56 53.58 2.08 -2.75
N SER A 57 53.14 1.15 -3.60
CA SER A 57 51.82 0.51 -3.53
C SER A 57 51.86 -0.84 -4.25
N TRP A 58 51.04 -1.78 -3.79
CA TRP A 58 50.76 -3.04 -4.46
C TRP A 58 49.63 -2.85 -5.48
N PHE A 59 49.80 -3.44 -6.66
CA PHE A 59 48.85 -3.35 -7.76
C PHE A 59 48.44 -4.73 -8.27
N ILE A 60 47.16 -4.89 -8.59
CA ILE A 60 46.67 -5.99 -9.41
C ILE A 60 46.75 -5.56 -10.87
N ARG A 61 47.36 -6.40 -11.72
CA ARG A 61 47.60 -6.13 -13.14
C ARG A 61 46.32 -6.26 -13.98
N VAL A 62 45.45 -5.27 -13.89
CA VAL A 62 44.16 -5.25 -14.60
C VAL A 62 44.34 -4.97 -16.08
N GLU A 63 45.35 -4.17 -16.47
CA GLU A 63 45.56 -3.77 -17.87
C GLU A 63 45.72 -4.97 -18.81
N MET A 64 46.30 -6.07 -18.31
CA MET A 64 46.51 -7.29 -19.09
C MET A 64 45.25 -8.11 -19.33
N ILE A 65 44.18 -7.91 -18.55
CA ILE A 65 42.94 -8.69 -18.62
C ILE A 65 41.74 -7.87 -19.10
N VAL A 66 41.93 -6.62 -19.55
CA VAL A 66 40.85 -5.73 -20.03
C VAL A 66 39.98 -6.40 -21.09
N GLN A 67 40.59 -7.12 -22.02
CA GLN A 67 39.84 -7.81 -23.08
C GLN A 67 38.92 -8.91 -22.50
N GLN A 68 39.41 -9.70 -21.55
CA GLN A 68 38.63 -10.73 -20.85
C GLN A 68 37.51 -10.11 -20.00
N LEU A 69 37.77 -8.94 -19.39
CA LEU A 69 36.74 -8.19 -18.65
C LEU A 69 35.60 -7.76 -19.57
N LEU A 70 35.92 -7.23 -20.76
CA LEU A 70 34.92 -6.83 -21.76
C LEU A 70 34.11 -8.05 -22.25
N GLU A 71 34.78 -9.17 -22.53
CA GLU A 71 34.12 -10.42 -22.95
C GLU A 71 33.19 -10.96 -21.85
N ASN A 72 33.63 -11.00 -20.60
CA ASN A 72 32.80 -11.44 -19.49
C ASN A 72 31.66 -10.46 -19.19
N ASN A 73 31.89 -9.15 -19.30
CA ASN A 73 30.84 -8.15 -19.18
C ASN A 73 29.76 -8.31 -20.25
N ASN A 74 30.13 -8.67 -21.49
CA ASN A 74 29.18 -8.90 -22.58
C ASN A 74 28.32 -10.16 -22.39
N LYS A 75 28.76 -11.11 -21.55
CA LYS A 75 27.98 -12.30 -21.17
C LYS A 75 26.92 -11.99 -20.09
N CYS A 76 27.02 -10.84 -19.43
CA CYS A 76 26.07 -10.40 -18.42
C CYS A 76 24.90 -9.65 -19.06
N TYR A 77 23.68 -9.86 -18.57
CA TYR A 77 22.49 -9.11 -18.93
C TYR A 77 22.25 -7.96 -17.95
N TRP A 78 22.25 -6.71 -18.43
CA TRP A 78 22.08 -5.52 -17.60
C TRP A 78 20.76 -4.82 -17.89
N VAL A 79 20.10 -4.35 -16.83
CA VAL A 79 18.91 -3.53 -16.91
C VAL A 79 19.14 -2.21 -16.16
N PRO A 80 19.16 -1.05 -16.84
CA PRO A 80 19.01 -0.87 -18.29
C PRO A 80 20.33 -1.07 -19.07
N GLU A 81 20.20 -1.53 -20.31
CA GLU A 81 21.32 -1.91 -21.20
C GLU A 81 22.35 -0.79 -21.42
N PHE A 82 21.91 0.47 -21.49
CA PHE A 82 22.82 1.59 -21.73
C PHE A 82 23.89 1.74 -20.63
N VAL A 83 23.63 1.27 -19.41
CA VAL A 83 24.62 1.34 -18.32
C VAL A 83 25.80 0.41 -18.60
N GLN A 84 25.52 -0.81 -19.05
CA GLN A 84 26.55 -1.76 -19.48
C GLN A 84 27.38 -1.18 -20.61
N ALA A 85 26.74 -0.80 -21.72
CA ALA A 85 27.43 -0.42 -22.95
C ALA A 85 28.13 0.94 -22.83
N LYS A 86 27.47 1.95 -22.24
CA LYS A 86 27.95 3.35 -22.30
C LYS A 86 28.66 3.83 -21.03
N ARG A 87 28.36 3.28 -19.85
CA ARG A 87 28.99 3.73 -18.59
C ARG A 87 30.07 2.79 -18.11
N PHE A 88 29.79 1.48 -18.13
CA PHE A 88 30.67 0.47 -17.58
C PHE A 88 31.72 0.02 -18.59
N ALA A 89 31.32 -0.49 -19.76
CA ALA A 89 32.25 -0.95 -20.80
C ALA A 89 33.21 0.15 -21.27
N ASN A 90 32.73 1.37 -21.52
CA ASN A 90 33.56 2.53 -21.89
C ASN A 90 34.65 2.88 -20.86
N TRP A 91 34.47 2.48 -19.61
CA TRP A 91 35.47 2.68 -18.59
C TRP A 91 36.39 1.48 -18.44
N LEU A 92 35.87 0.26 -18.60
CA LEU A 92 36.69 -0.95 -18.65
C LEU A 92 37.76 -0.88 -19.76
N THR A 93 37.43 -0.33 -20.92
CA THR A 93 38.38 -0.17 -22.05
C THR A 93 39.64 0.62 -21.70
N ASN A 94 39.56 1.50 -20.70
CA ASN A 94 40.67 2.33 -20.23
C ASN A 94 41.04 2.01 -18.77
N ALA A 95 40.63 0.86 -18.26
CA ALA A 95 40.94 0.46 -16.89
C ALA A 95 42.46 0.35 -16.72
N ARG A 96 42.95 0.91 -15.63
CA ARG A 96 44.36 0.85 -15.22
C ARG A 96 44.54 -0.19 -14.14
N ASP A 97 45.79 -0.53 -13.87
CA ASP A 97 46.16 -1.41 -12.76
C ASP A 97 45.58 -0.90 -11.44
N TRP A 98 45.00 -1.83 -10.68
CA TRP A 98 44.28 -1.50 -9.46
C TRP A 98 45.24 -1.44 -8.29
N ALA A 99 45.48 -0.23 -7.76
CA ALA A 99 46.16 -0.03 -6.48
C ALA A 99 45.33 -0.67 -5.36
N VAL A 100 45.72 -1.87 -4.93
CA VAL A 100 44.96 -2.71 -3.99
C VAL A 100 45.43 -2.56 -2.55
N SER A 101 46.63 -2.02 -2.29
CA SER A 101 47.11 -1.79 -0.92
C SER A 101 46.63 -0.48 -0.32
N ARG A 102 46.46 -0.46 1.00
CA ARG A 102 46.12 0.72 1.80
C ARG A 102 47.02 0.80 3.03
N ASN A 103 47.58 1.97 3.29
CA ASN A 103 48.34 2.27 4.51
C ASN A 103 47.34 2.60 5.64
N ARG A 104 46.64 1.57 6.12
CA ARG A 104 45.59 1.65 7.16
C ARG A 104 45.79 0.55 8.21
N TYR A 105 45.04 0.65 9.30
CA TYR A 105 45.14 -0.27 10.44
C TYR A 105 44.07 -1.36 10.37
N TRP A 106 42.79 -0.97 10.30
CA TRP A 106 41.67 -1.92 10.20
C TRP A 106 41.40 -2.34 8.75
N GLY A 107 41.47 -3.64 8.50
CA GLY A 107 41.25 -4.28 7.21
C GLY A 107 42.03 -5.60 7.10
N THR A 108 41.75 -6.40 6.09
CA THR A 108 42.44 -7.68 5.87
C THR A 108 43.92 -7.44 5.54
N PRO A 109 44.87 -7.95 6.35
CA PRO A 109 46.30 -7.78 6.05
C PRO A 109 46.70 -8.45 4.74
N ILE A 110 47.58 -7.82 3.97
CA ILE A 110 48.14 -8.45 2.75
C ILE A 110 49.10 -9.56 3.21
N PRO A 111 48.90 -10.83 2.79
CA PRO A 111 49.64 -11.97 3.32
C PRO A 111 50.98 -12.17 2.60
N ILE A 112 51.76 -11.10 2.46
CA ILE A 112 53.06 -11.11 1.80
C ILE A 112 54.15 -10.88 2.85
N TRP A 113 55.07 -11.82 2.97
CA TRP A 113 56.30 -11.72 3.75
C TRP A 113 57.47 -11.49 2.82
N ALA A 114 58.31 -10.49 3.12
CA ALA A 114 59.45 -10.13 2.28
C ALA A 114 60.72 -9.93 3.10
N SER A 115 61.87 -10.14 2.46
CA SER A 115 63.16 -9.68 2.97
C SER A 115 63.26 -8.16 2.91
N GLU A 116 64.17 -7.57 3.68
CA GLU A 116 64.34 -6.11 3.74
C GLU A 116 64.69 -5.49 2.37
N ASP A 117 65.40 -6.23 1.52
CA ASP A 117 65.77 -5.85 0.16
C ASP A 117 64.78 -6.33 -0.93
N PHE A 118 63.67 -6.98 -0.55
CA PHE A 118 62.69 -7.59 -1.45
C PHE A 118 63.25 -8.63 -2.44
N SER A 119 64.45 -9.17 -2.21
CA SER A 119 65.04 -10.24 -3.03
C SER A 119 64.36 -11.59 -2.83
N GLU A 120 63.68 -11.78 -1.70
CA GLU A 120 62.86 -12.94 -1.36
C GLU A 120 61.46 -12.48 -0.89
N VAL A 121 60.42 -13.03 -1.49
CA VAL A 121 59.02 -12.69 -1.21
C VAL A 121 58.19 -13.97 -1.20
N VAL A 122 57.38 -14.14 -0.16
CA VAL A 122 56.48 -15.29 0.05
C VAL A 122 55.05 -14.75 0.20
N CYS A 123 54.11 -15.27 -0.58
CA CYS A 123 52.69 -14.96 -0.46
C CYS A 123 51.97 -16.16 0.17
N VAL A 124 51.51 -15.99 1.41
CA VAL A 124 50.88 -17.06 2.20
C VAL A 124 49.40 -17.15 1.84
N GLY A 125 48.92 -18.33 1.47
CA GLY A 125 47.56 -18.59 1.01
C GLY A 125 46.61 -19.14 2.08
N SER A 126 47.11 -19.60 3.24
CA SER A 126 46.26 -20.15 4.30
C SER A 126 46.88 -20.01 5.70
N VAL A 127 46.03 -20.15 6.73
CA VAL A 127 46.49 -20.20 8.14
C VAL A 127 47.42 -21.40 8.38
N GLU A 128 47.11 -22.55 7.77
CA GLU A 128 47.92 -23.76 7.89
C GLU A 128 49.30 -23.60 7.23
N GLU A 129 49.36 -22.95 6.07
CA GLU A 129 50.64 -22.60 5.43
C GLU A 129 51.45 -21.62 6.29
N LEU A 130 50.80 -20.62 6.92
CA LEU A 130 51.49 -19.72 7.85
C LEU A 130 52.08 -20.48 9.04
N GLU A 131 51.32 -21.42 9.62
CA GLU A 131 51.78 -22.27 10.73
C GLU A 131 52.98 -23.13 10.31
N GLN A 132 52.94 -23.73 9.12
CA GLN A 132 54.06 -24.52 8.59
C GLN A 132 55.33 -23.70 8.36
N LEU A 133 55.19 -22.47 7.85
CA LEU A 133 56.32 -21.61 7.51
C LEU A 133 56.90 -20.85 8.73
N SER A 134 56.07 -20.47 9.69
CA SER A 134 56.48 -19.65 10.85
C SER A 134 56.62 -20.43 12.15
N GLY A 135 56.02 -21.62 12.25
CA GLY A 135 55.87 -22.37 13.50
C GLY A 135 54.82 -21.80 14.46
N VAL A 136 54.07 -20.76 14.05
CA VAL A 136 53.07 -20.08 14.89
C VAL A 136 51.69 -20.27 14.27
N ARG A 137 50.76 -20.82 15.05
CA ARG A 137 49.34 -20.90 14.69
C ARG A 137 48.59 -19.67 15.18
N VAL A 138 47.81 -19.06 14.29
CA VAL A 138 46.94 -17.91 14.60
C VAL A 138 45.48 -18.23 14.33
N SER A 139 44.59 -17.71 15.17
CA SER A 139 43.14 -17.80 14.99
C SER A 139 42.53 -16.52 14.44
N ASP A 140 43.16 -15.38 14.70
CA ASP A 140 42.76 -14.06 14.23
C ASP A 140 43.86 -13.48 13.34
N LEU A 141 43.49 -13.11 12.11
CA LEU A 141 44.40 -12.63 11.08
C LEU A 141 44.51 -11.11 11.03
N HIS A 142 43.92 -10.35 11.96
CA HIS A 142 44.10 -8.90 12.02
C HIS A 142 45.54 -8.52 12.40
N ARG A 143 45.95 -7.31 11.98
CA ARG A 143 47.35 -6.83 12.03
C ARG A 143 48.04 -7.00 13.37
N GLU A 144 47.35 -6.69 14.46
CA GLU A 144 47.83 -6.80 15.84
C GLU A 144 48.33 -8.22 16.18
N ASN A 145 47.77 -9.24 15.54
CA ASN A 145 48.05 -10.64 15.80
C ASN A 145 49.04 -11.24 14.80
N VAL A 146 49.27 -10.60 13.65
CA VAL A 146 50.11 -11.17 12.56
C VAL A 146 51.35 -10.36 12.20
N ASP A 147 51.42 -9.06 12.50
CA ASP A 147 52.53 -8.19 12.08
C ASP A 147 53.87 -8.60 12.72
N HIS A 148 53.86 -9.24 13.89
CA HIS A 148 55.05 -9.69 14.60
C HIS A 148 55.56 -11.07 14.16
N ILE A 149 54.77 -11.80 13.35
CA ILE A 149 55.11 -13.15 12.89
C ILE A 149 56.11 -13.07 11.73
N THR A 150 57.19 -13.83 11.83
CA THR A 150 58.27 -13.87 10.83
C THR A 150 58.43 -15.27 10.23
N ILE A 151 58.89 -15.33 8.99
CA ILE A 151 59.17 -16.59 8.28
C ILE A 151 60.69 -16.70 8.07
N PRO A 152 61.36 -17.81 8.42
CA PRO A 152 62.78 -18.00 8.13
C PRO A 152 63.07 -17.97 6.61
N SER A 153 64.12 -17.26 6.19
CA SER A 153 64.54 -17.20 4.78
C SER A 153 65.05 -18.57 4.31
N CYS A 154 64.55 -19.05 3.17
CA CYS A 154 65.06 -20.28 2.55
C CYS A 154 66.44 -20.07 1.89
N ARG A 155 66.86 -18.82 1.74
CA ARG A 155 68.16 -18.40 1.17
C ARG A 155 69.22 -18.12 2.24
N GLY A 156 68.89 -18.30 3.52
CA GLY A 156 69.79 -18.04 4.65
C GLY A 156 69.96 -16.56 5.00
N ASN A 157 69.15 -15.67 4.43
CA ASN A 157 69.25 -14.22 4.61
C ASN A 157 68.42 -13.70 5.82
N GLY A 158 68.43 -14.44 6.93
CA GLY A 158 67.69 -14.07 8.14
C GLY A 158 66.20 -14.43 8.08
N VAL A 159 65.33 -13.44 8.30
CA VAL A 159 63.87 -13.64 8.38
C VAL A 159 63.11 -12.68 7.47
N LEU A 160 61.99 -13.15 6.94
CA LEU A 160 61.02 -12.36 6.18
C LEU A 160 59.99 -11.77 7.13
N LYS A 161 59.57 -10.53 6.87
CA LYS A 161 58.54 -9.81 7.63
C LYS A 161 57.36 -9.48 6.74
N ARG A 162 56.15 -9.49 7.32
CA ARG A 162 54.94 -9.09 6.59
C ARG A 162 55.07 -7.64 6.11
N VAL A 163 54.60 -7.36 4.89
CA VAL A 163 54.40 -5.98 4.42
C VAL A 163 53.43 -5.25 5.35
N SER A 164 53.54 -3.93 5.49
CA SER A 164 52.74 -3.19 6.48
C SER A 164 51.27 -2.99 6.09
N GLU A 165 50.98 -3.09 4.80
CA GLU A 165 49.74 -2.68 4.17
C GLU A 165 48.60 -3.69 4.39
N VAL A 166 47.36 -3.18 4.33
CA VAL A 166 46.12 -3.96 4.28
C VAL A 166 45.49 -3.84 2.90
N PHE A 167 44.57 -4.75 2.57
CA PHE A 167 43.81 -4.67 1.33
C PHE A 167 42.86 -3.48 1.29
N ASP A 168 42.59 -3.02 0.07
CA ASP A 168 41.45 -2.16 -0.26
C ASP A 168 40.15 -2.89 0.05
N CYS A 169 39.21 -2.25 0.76
CA CYS A 169 37.95 -2.90 1.15
C CYS A 169 37.13 -3.38 -0.06
N TRP A 170 37.34 -2.78 -1.25
CA TRP A 170 36.70 -3.25 -2.47
C TRP A 170 37.20 -4.62 -2.93
N PHE A 171 38.43 -5.02 -2.55
CA PHE A 171 38.95 -6.38 -2.74
C PHE A 171 38.14 -7.38 -1.94
N GLU A 172 37.93 -7.13 -0.65
CA GLU A 172 37.10 -7.96 0.22
C GLU A 172 35.69 -8.13 -0.35
N SER A 173 35.05 -7.02 -0.73
CA SER A 173 33.70 -7.07 -1.33
C SER A 173 33.65 -7.76 -2.70
N GLY A 174 34.71 -7.65 -3.51
CA GLY A 174 34.83 -8.33 -4.80
C GLY A 174 35.12 -9.84 -4.65
N SER A 175 35.76 -10.23 -3.55
CA SER A 175 36.02 -11.62 -3.16
C SER A 175 34.83 -12.32 -2.51
N MET A 176 33.79 -11.56 -2.13
CA MET A 176 32.59 -12.06 -1.45
C MET A 176 32.02 -13.36 -2.04
N PRO A 177 31.90 -13.56 -3.38
CA PRO A 177 31.25 -14.75 -3.93
C PRO A 177 31.85 -16.08 -3.47
N TYR A 178 33.18 -16.16 -3.37
CA TYR A 178 33.88 -17.37 -2.93
C TYR A 178 34.25 -17.30 -1.44
N ALA A 179 34.58 -16.11 -0.93
CA ALA A 179 35.01 -15.92 0.46
C ALA A 179 33.90 -16.24 1.46
N GLN A 180 32.63 -15.91 1.17
CA GLN A 180 31.50 -16.21 2.05
C GLN A 180 31.31 -17.73 2.30
N SER A 181 31.78 -18.54 1.37
CA SER A 181 31.68 -20.01 1.42
C SER A 181 32.92 -20.66 2.00
N HIS A 182 33.92 -19.88 2.42
CA HIS A 182 35.25 -20.37 2.81
C HIS A 182 35.94 -21.20 1.69
N TYR A 183 35.64 -20.90 0.42
CA TYR A 183 36.28 -21.53 -0.73
C TYR A 183 37.75 -21.08 -0.83
N PRO A 184 38.70 -21.97 -1.17
CA PRO A 184 38.51 -23.35 -1.62
C PRO A 184 38.54 -24.42 -0.50
N PHE A 185 38.66 -24.02 0.75
CA PHE A 185 38.83 -24.94 1.89
C PHE A 185 37.57 -25.74 2.19
N GLU A 186 36.41 -25.08 2.13
CA GLU A 186 35.11 -25.67 2.42
C GLU A 186 34.06 -25.29 1.37
N ASN A 187 32.89 -25.93 1.44
CA ASN A 187 31.68 -25.63 0.63
C ASN A 187 31.90 -25.51 -0.89
N LYS A 188 32.92 -26.22 -1.41
CA LYS A 188 33.30 -26.19 -2.83
C LYS A 188 32.12 -26.43 -3.77
N LYS A 189 31.34 -27.47 -3.52
CA LYS A 189 30.16 -27.81 -4.32
C LYS A 189 29.11 -26.69 -4.29
N VAL A 190 28.88 -26.06 -3.14
CA VAL A 190 27.92 -24.96 -3.00
C VAL A 190 28.34 -23.79 -3.87
N PHE A 191 29.61 -23.36 -3.77
CA PHE A 191 30.14 -22.30 -4.63
C PHE A 191 30.03 -22.66 -6.11
N GLU A 192 30.48 -23.84 -6.51
CA GLU A 192 30.47 -24.27 -7.92
C GLU A 192 29.05 -24.36 -8.51
N THR A 193 28.03 -24.66 -7.70
CA THR A 193 26.62 -24.70 -8.15
C THR A 193 25.92 -23.35 -8.15
N THR A 194 26.38 -22.39 -7.33
CA THR A 194 25.73 -21.08 -7.16
C THR A 194 26.45 -19.97 -7.93
N PHE A 195 27.68 -20.20 -8.36
CA PHE A 195 28.48 -19.28 -9.15
C PHE A 195 28.45 -19.64 -10.65
N PRO A 196 28.12 -18.69 -11.54
CA PRO A 196 27.83 -17.28 -11.30
C PRO A 196 26.43 -17.02 -10.74
N ALA A 197 26.28 -15.95 -9.95
CA ALA A 197 25.01 -15.58 -9.34
C ALA A 197 23.94 -15.27 -10.41
N ASP A 198 22.70 -15.70 -10.20
CA ASP A 198 21.63 -15.45 -11.17
C ASP A 198 21.27 -13.96 -11.28
N PHE A 199 21.33 -13.22 -10.18
CA PHE A 199 20.89 -11.83 -10.12
C PHE A 199 21.57 -11.04 -8.99
N ILE A 200 21.95 -9.78 -9.28
CA ILE A 200 22.27 -8.75 -8.28
C ILE A 200 21.62 -7.41 -8.65
N ALA A 201 21.40 -6.53 -7.67
CA ALA A 201 20.91 -5.17 -7.91
C ALA A 201 21.48 -4.16 -6.94
N GLU A 202 22.06 -3.08 -7.47
CA GLU A 202 22.60 -1.98 -6.68
C GLU A 202 22.55 -0.65 -7.45
N GLY A 203 22.88 0.44 -6.74
CA GLY A 203 22.93 1.79 -7.29
C GLY A 203 23.93 1.95 -8.45
N VAL A 204 23.65 2.92 -9.33
CA VAL A 204 24.49 3.29 -10.48
C VAL A 204 25.92 3.67 -10.10
N ASP A 205 26.15 4.09 -8.86
CA ASP A 205 27.48 4.36 -8.30
C ASP A 205 28.35 3.10 -8.19
N GLN A 206 27.76 1.90 -8.09
CA GLN A 206 28.50 0.63 -8.04
C GLN A 206 29.18 0.28 -9.37
N THR A 207 28.89 0.98 -10.46
CA THR A 207 29.66 0.90 -11.73
C THR A 207 31.12 1.32 -11.60
N ARG A 208 31.49 1.96 -10.47
CA ARG A 208 32.87 2.33 -10.10
C ARG A 208 33.33 1.71 -8.78
N GLY A 209 32.54 0.79 -8.23
CA GLY A 209 32.79 0.12 -6.96
C GLY A 209 32.59 -1.38 -7.12
N TRP A 210 31.56 -1.92 -6.48
CA TRP A 210 31.38 -3.36 -6.33
C TRP A 210 31.25 -4.14 -7.64
N PHE A 211 30.51 -3.60 -8.63
CA PHE A 211 30.38 -4.29 -9.94
C PHE A 211 31.72 -4.46 -10.63
N TYR A 212 32.59 -3.47 -10.52
CA TYR A 212 33.94 -3.54 -11.08
C TYR A 212 34.78 -4.59 -10.37
N THR A 213 34.85 -4.55 -9.04
CA THR A 213 35.74 -5.46 -8.32
C THR A 213 35.27 -6.90 -8.38
N LEU A 214 33.94 -7.15 -8.37
CA LEU A 214 33.38 -8.47 -8.69
C LEU A 214 33.87 -8.98 -10.05
N LEU A 215 33.78 -8.15 -11.10
CA LEU A 215 34.17 -8.56 -12.45
C LEU A 215 35.68 -8.81 -12.56
N VAL A 216 36.50 -7.95 -11.96
CA VAL A 216 37.97 -8.08 -11.95
C VAL A 216 38.40 -9.35 -11.24
N VAL A 217 37.96 -9.56 -10.00
CA VAL A 217 38.34 -10.73 -9.20
C VAL A 217 37.84 -12.01 -9.85
N SER A 218 36.59 -12.03 -10.31
CA SER A 218 35.99 -13.18 -11.00
C SER A 218 36.72 -13.54 -12.29
N THR A 219 37.08 -12.54 -13.09
CA THR A 219 37.80 -12.76 -14.35
C THR A 219 39.24 -13.24 -14.08
N ALA A 220 39.92 -12.62 -13.12
CA ALA A 220 41.30 -12.99 -12.79
C ALA A 220 41.42 -14.40 -12.21
N LEU A 221 40.48 -14.83 -11.35
CA LEU A 221 40.55 -16.12 -10.68
C LEU A 221 39.88 -17.26 -11.47
N PHE A 222 38.77 -16.97 -12.15
CA PHE A 222 37.92 -18.01 -12.74
C PHE A 222 37.65 -17.83 -14.24
N ASN A 223 38.06 -16.70 -14.82
CA ASN A 223 37.73 -16.27 -16.18
C ASN A 223 36.23 -16.45 -16.53
N LYS A 224 35.36 -16.06 -15.59
CA LYS A 224 33.90 -16.12 -15.70
C LYS A 224 33.28 -14.78 -15.31
N PRO A 225 32.08 -14.45 -15.82
CA PRO A 225 31.30 -13.36 -15.26
C PRO A 225 30.90 -13.69 -13.81
N PRO A 226 30.87 -12.72 -12.89
CA PRO A 226 30.45 -12.96 -11.50
C PRO A 226 28.92 -13.14 -11.34
N TYR A 227 28.13 -12.63 -12.29
CA TYR A 227 26.67 -12.64 -12.28
C TYR A 227 26.11 -12.79 -13.69
N LYS A 228 24.89 -13.34 -13.79
CA LYS A 228 24.14 -13.48 -15.05
C LYS A 228 23.30 -12.24 -15.35
N ASN A 229 22.50 -11.77 -14.39
CA ASN A 229 21.61 -10.62 -14.54
C ASN A 229 21.95 -9.52 -13.51
N LEU A 230 21.92 -8.25 -13.93
CA LEU A 230 22.23 -7.11 -13.08
C LEU A 230 21.22 -5.97 -13.30
N ILE A 231 20.49 -5.58 -12.24
CA ILE A 231 19.65 -4.37 -12.26
C ILE A 231 20.41 -3.20 -11.66
N VAL A 232 20.48 -2.08 -12.38
CA VAL A 232 21.08 -0.84 -11.90
C VAL A 232 19.97 0.13 -11.52
N ASN A 233 19.86 0.44 -10.24
CA ASN A 233 18.97 1.50 -9.78
C ASN A 233 19.66 2.87 -9.80
N GLY A 234 18.87 3.91 -9.99
CA GLY A 234 19.35 5.29 -9.91
C GLY A 234 19.48 5.75 -8.47
N LEU A 235 19.76 7.04 -8.29
CA LEU A 235 20.01 7.63 -6.98
C LEU A 235 18.74 8.27 -6.41
N VAL A 236 18.42 7.93 -5.17
CA VAL A 236 17.40 8.64 -4.40
C VAL A 236 18.03 9.90 -3.81
N LEU A 237 17.45 11.05 -4.14
CA LEU A 237 17.89 12.38 -3.74
C LEU A 237 16.88 12.97 -2.75
N ALA A 238 17.35 13.90 -1.93
CA ALA A 238 16.48 14.74 -1.12
C ALA A 238 15.48 15.50 -2.01
N SER A 239 14.39 16.00 -1.42
CA SER A 239 13.33 16.71 -2.14
C SER A 239 13.85 17.93 -2.93
N ASN A 240 14.92 18.57 -2.44
CA ASN A 240 15.61 19.69 -3.07
C ASN A 240 16.63 19.28 -4.15
N GLY A 241 16.79 17.98 -4.43
CA GLY A 241 17.72 17.43 -5.42
C GLY A 241 19.15 17.21 -4.92
N GLN A 242 19.46 17.49 -3.64
CA GLN A 242 20.77 17.18 -3.07
C GLN A 242 20.91 15.68 -2.75
N LYS A 243 22.15 15.18 -2.74
CA LYS A 243 22.44 13.82 -2.28
C LYS A 243 22.00 13.67 -0.82
N MET A 244 21.27 12.60 -0.53
CA MET A 244 20.88 12.30 0.85
C MET A 244 22.12 11.98 1.69
N SER A 245 22.19 12.53 2.90
CA SER A 245 23.32 12.34 3.80
C SER A 245 22.88 12.27 5.25
N LYS A 246 23.35 11.25 5.97
CA LYS A 246 23.16 11.11 7.43
C LYS A 246 23.66 12.34 8.19
N ARG A 247 24.73 12.98 7.70
CA ARG A 247 25.30 14.20 8.28
C ARG A 247 24.37 15.40 8.10
N LEU A 248 23.77 15.54 6.90
CA LEU A 248 22.89 16.66 6.56
C LEU A 248 21.46 16.48 7.07
N LYS A 249 21.05 15.26 7.41
CA LYS A 249 19.68 14.90 7.84
C LYS A 249 18.62 15.46 6.89
N ASN A 250 18.93 15.47 5.59
CA ASN A 250 18.11 16.06 4.53
C ASN A 250 17.12 15.06 3.90
N TYR A 251 16.74 14.03 4.63
CA TYR A 251 15.79 13.00 4.20
C TYR A 251 14.90 12.59 5.39
N PRO A 252 13.62 12.23 5.15
CA PRO A 252 12.78 11.67 6.20
C PRO A 252 13.30 10.29 6.58
N ASP A 253 13.30 9.97 7.88
CA ASP A 253 13.64 8.64 8.34
C ASP A 253 12.72 7.61 7.65
N PRO A 254 13.27 6.59 6.95
CA PRO A 254 12.46 5.58 6.28
C PRO A 254 11.44 4.92 7.21
N MET A 255 11.78 4.73 8.49
CA MET A 255 10.88 4.08 9.45
C MET A 255 9.69 4.96 9.83
N ASN A 256 9.83 6.28 9.79
CA ASN A 256 8.69 7.18 10.00
C ASN A 256 7.72 7.07 8.81
N VAL A 257 8.23 7.06 7.59
CA VAL A 257 7.40 6.88 6.38
C VAL A 257 6.67 5.52 6.41
N VAL A 258 7.37 4.45 6.81
CA VAL A 258 6.77 3.11 6.96
C VAL A 258 5.69 3.11 8.04
N LYS A 259 5.89 3.81 9.17
CA LYS A 259 4.89 3.90 10.24
C LYS A 259 3.64 4.65 9.79
N ASP A 260 3.80 5.72 9.02
CA ASP A 260 2.69 6.60 8.64
C ASP A 260 1.90 6.06 7.44
N TYR A 261 2.55 5.38 6.49
CA TYR A 261 1.92 4.94 5.23
C TYR A 261 2.03 3.43 4.94
N GLY A 262 2.84 2.69 5.70
CA GLY A 262 3.11 1.27 5.48
C GLY A 262 4.28 1.00 4.52
N ALA A 263 4.90 -0.17 4.68
CA ALA A 263 6.04 -0.59 3.86
C ALA A 263 5.68 -0.76 2.38
N ASP A 264 4.48 -1.28 2.09
CA ASP A 264 4.01 -1.53 0.72
C ASP A 264 3.87 -0.23 -0.08
N ALA A 265 3.41 0.85 0.56
CA ALA A 265 3.26 2.15 -0.10
C ALA A 265 4.62 2.69 -0.54
N LEU A 266 5.63 2.60 0.34
CA LEU A 266 7.00 3.00 0.03
C LEU A 266 7.62 2.12 -1.07
N ARG A 267 7.43 0.80 -1.00
CA ARG A 267 7.92 -0.15 -2.02
C ARG A 267 7.36 0.17 -3.40
N LEU A 268 6.04 0.32 -3.50
CA LEU A 268 5.38 0.59 -4.77
C LEU A 268 5.71 2.00 -5.31
N TYR A 269 5.85 3.01 -4.43
CA TYR A 269 6.34 4.34 -4.81
C TYR A 269 7.72 4.27 -5.48
N LEU A 270 8.67 3.51 -4.90
CA LEU A 270 10.02 3.38 -5.45
C LEU A 270 10.03 2.60 -6.77
N VAL A 271 9.27 1.51 -6.86
CA VAL A 271 9.19 0.69 -8.09
C VAL A 271 8.52 1.46 -9.24
N ASN A 272 7.54 2.31 -8.94
CA ASN A 272 6.87 3.16 -9.92
C ASN A 272 7.61 4.48 -10.21
N SER A 273 8.90 4.56 -9.89
CA SER A 273 9.70 5.77 -10.05
C SER A 273 10.83 5.61 -11.07
N PRO A 274 11.48 6.71 -11.53
CA PRO A 274 12.59 6.63 -12.46
C PRO A 274 13.82 5.85 -11.94
N VAL A 275 13.91 5.55 -10.63
CA VAL A 275 15.06 4.85 -10.06
C VAL A 275 15.26 3.46 -10.65
N VAL A 276 14.19 2.76 -11.04
CA VAL A 276 14.29 1.44 -11.70
C VAL A 276 14.78 1.53 -13.15
N ARG A 277 15.04 2.75 -13.65
CA ARG A 277 15.64 3.04 -14.97
C ARG A 277 17.03 3.68 -14.87
N ALA A 278 17.72 3.50 -13.74
CA ALA A 278 18.99 4.13 -13.43
C ALA A 278 18.97 5.69 -13.38
N GLU A 279 17.78 6.29 -13.23
CA GLU A 279 17.60 7.74 -13.13
C GLU A 279 17.41 8.22 -11.69
N SER A 280 17.66 9.51 -11.44
CA SER A 280 17.52 10.06 -10.09
C SER A 280 16.05 10.33 -9.73
N LEU A 281 15.68 10.04 -8.49
CA LEU A 281 14.38 10.39 -7.92
C LEU A 281 14.56 11.41 -6.81
N ARG A 282 13.84 12.53 -6.88
CA ARG A 282 13.70 13.44 -5.73
C ARG A 282 12.60 12.89 -4.83
N PHE A 283 12.99 12.30 -3.70
CA PHE A 283 12.05 11.67 -2.79
C PHE A 283 11.09 12.70 -2.19
N GLN A 284 9.79 12.41 -2.26
CA GLN A 284 8.74 13.21 -1.65
C GLN A 284 7.74 12.30 -0.94
N GLU A 285 7.56 12.51 0.35
CA GLU A 285 6.61 11.75 1.18
C GLU A 285 5.17 11.84 0.65
N LYS A 286 4.79 13.00 0.08
CA LYS A 286 3.51 13.16 -0.62
C LYS A 286 3.27 12.08 -1.67
N GLY A 287 4.30 11.70 -2.44
CA GLY A 287 4.19 10.65 -3.45
C GLY A 287 3.87 9.28 -2.86
N VAL A 288 4.37 8.98 -1.65
CA VAL A 288 4.03 7.74 -0.91
C VAL A 288 2.56 7.77 -0.47
N LYS A 289 2.08 8.92 0.02
CA LYS A 289 0.68 9.12 0.37
C LYS A 289 -0.25 8.97 -0.84
N ASP A 290 0.16 9.51 -1.99
CA ASP A 290 -0.61 9.41 -3.23
C ASP A 290 -0.75 7.95 -3.68
N VAL A 291 0.26 7.08 -3.48
CA VAL A 291 0.13 5.63 -3.70
C VAL A 291 -0.98 5.03 -2.82
N VAL A 292 -1.03 5.35 -1.53
CA VAL A 292 -2.11 4.84 -0.66
C VAL A 292 -3.48 5.29 -1.17
N LYS A 293 -3.59 6.57 -1.52
CA LYS A 293 -4.86 7.19 -1.91
C LYS A 293 -5.36 6.72 -3.28
N ASP A 294 -4.49 6.66 -4.26
CA ASP A 294 -4.86 6.50 -5.67
C ASP A 294 -4.72 5.04 -6.14
N VAL A 295 -4.00 4.18 -5.41
CA VAL A 295 -3.81 2.75 -5.72
C VAL A 295 -4.44 1.86 -4.66
N PHE A 296 -4.00 1.95 -3.40
CA PHE A 296 -4.40 0.98 -2.37
C PHE A 296 -5.86 1.14 -1.94
N LEU A 297 -6.35 2.36 -1.73
CA LEU A 297 -7.74 2.58 -1.34
C LEU A 297 -8.73 2.08 -2.41
N PRO A 298 -8.60 2.40 -3.71
CA PRO A 298 -9.47 1.84 -4.74
C PRO A 298 -9.45 0.31 -4.79
N TRP A 299 -8.25 -0.28 -4.73
CA TRP A 299 -8.11 -1.74 -4.76
C TRP A 299 -8.73 -2.42 -3.54
N PHE A 300 -8.46 -1.90 -2.34
CA PHE A 300 -9.04 -2.41 -1.10
C PHE A 300 -10.56 -2.21 -1.06
N ASN A 301 -11.08 -1.12 -1.61
CA ASN A 301 -12.51 -0.90 -1.73
C ASN A 301 -13.19 -1.93 -2.64
N ALA A 302 -12.58 -2.28 -3.77
CA ALA A 302 -13.09 -3.34 -4.65
C ALA A 302 -13.11 -4.71 -3.93
N TYR A 303 -12.04 -5.02 -3.20
CA TYR A 303 -11.99 -6.20 -2.34
C TYR A 303 -13.08 -6.20 -1.26
N ARG A 304 -13.23 -5.10 -0.53
CA ARG A 304 -14.27 -4.95 0.49
C ARG A 304 -15.67 -5.10 -0.11
N PHE A 305 -15.89 -4.54 -1.29
CA PHE A 305 -17.16 -4.64 -2.00
C PHE A 305 -17.52 -6.09 -2.34
N LEU A 306 -16.55 -6.90 -2.79
CA LEU A 306 -16.77 -8.33 -3.01
C LEU A 306 -17.18 -9.04 -1.71
N ILE A 307 -16.42 -8.85 -0.63
CA ILE A 307 -16.71 -9.49 0.66
C ILE A 307 -18.09 -9.09 1.20
N GLN A 308 -18.46 -7.81 1.07
CA GLN A 308 -19.79 -7.33 1.44
C GLN A 308 -20.90 -8.03 0.65
N ASN A 309 -20.71 -8.24 -0.66
CA ASN A 309 -21.68 -8.96 -1.48
C ASN A 309 -21.75 -10.46 -1.15
N VAL A 310 -20.63 -11.08 -0.79
CA VAL A 310 -20.61 -12.48 -0.30
C VAL A 310 -21.39 -12.62 1.00
N LEU A 311 -21.17 -11.73 1.96
CA LEU A 311 -21.90 -11.73 3.23
C LEU A 311 -23.39 -11.47 3.03
N ARG A 312 -23.72 -10.52 2.15
CA ARG A 312 -25.09 -10.20 1.74
C ARG A 312 -25.81 -11.41 1.16
N LEU A 313 -25.19 -12.10 0.20
CA LEU A 313 -25.73 -13.28 -0.44
C LEU A 313 -26.06 -14.38 0.59
N LYS A 314 -25.18 -14.57 1.57
CA LYS A 314 -25.40 -15.53 2.66
C LYS A 314 -26.54 -15.14 3.59
N GLN A 315 -26.68 -13.85 3.91
CA GLN A 315 -27.72 -13.36 4.82
C GLN A 315 -29.11 -13.36 4.20
N GLU A 316 -29.22 -12.94 2.93
CA GLU A 316 -30.52 -12.74 2.27
C GLU A 316 -31.04 -14.00 1.60
N GLU A 317 -30.15 -14.76 0.97
CA GLU A 317 -30.52 -15.89 0.12
C GLU A 317 -30.07 -17.23 0.73
N GLY A 318 -29.33 -17.21 1.85
CA GLY A 318 -28.78 -18.42 2.47
C GLY A 318 -27.65 -19.09 1.69
N ILE A 319 -27.19 -18.49 0.58
CA ILE A 319 -26.21 -19.09 -0.33
C ILE A 319 -24.79 -18.75 0.16
N SER A 320 -23.97 -19.78 0.36
CA SER A 320 -22.53 -19.61 0.64
C SER A 320 -21.75 -19.55 -0.67
N PHE A 321 -21.11 -18.42 -0.95
CA PHE A 321 -20.31 -18.24 -2.15
C PHE A 321 -18.99 -19.02 -2.06
N VAL A 322 -18.74 -19.88 -3.05
CA VAL A 322 -17.45 -20.56 -3.25
C VAL A 322 -17.07 -20.38 -4.72
N HIS A 323 -15.88 -19.86 -4.96
CA HIS A 323 -15.39 -19.60 -6.30
C HIS A 323 -14.99 -20.91 -7.01
N THR A 324 -15.41 -21.04 -8.27
CA THR A 324 -15.02 -22.12 -9.17
C THR A 324 -14.26 -21.55 -10.37
N ALA A 325 -13.26 -22.28 -10.86
CA ALA A 325 -12.47 -21.86 -12.02
C ALA A 325 -13.23 -22.02 -13.35
N ASP A 326 -14.25 -22.88 -13.36
CA ASP A 326 -15.07 -23.24 -14.52
C ASP A 326 -16.35 -22.41 -14.57
N PHE A 327 -16.22 -21.09 -14.70
CA PHE A 327 -17.35 -20.20 -14.96
C PHE A 327 -17.09 -19.41 -16.25
N SER A 328 -18.15 -19.21 -17.04
CA SER A 328 -18.10 -18.46 -18.30
C SER A 328 -19.11 -17.32 -18.23
N PRO A 329 -18.66 -16.07 -18.01
CA PRO A 329 -19.58 -14.97 -17.85
C PRO A 329 -20.26 -14.63 -19.18
N ALA A 330 -21.58 -14.45 -19.15
CA ALA A 330 -22.35 -14.01 -20.30
C ALA A 330 -22.12 -12.52 -20.63
N ASN A 331 -21.84 -11.70 -19.61
CA ASN A 331 -21.69 -10.26 -19.74
C ASN A 331 -20.38 -9.89 -20.48
N THR A 332 -20.46 -8.99 -21.46
CA THR A 332 -19.32 -8.52 -22.26
C THR A 332 -18.22 -7.87 -21.41
N MET A 333 -18.57 -7.09 -20.40
CA MET A 333 -17.60 -6.43 -19.51
C MET A 333 -16.90 -7.42 -18.59
N ASP A 334 -17.59 -8.48 -18.16
CA ASP A 334 -17.00 -9.55 -17.36
C ASP A 334 -16.00 -10.38 -18.19
N ARG A 335 -16.36 -10.70 -19.45
CA ARG A 335 -15.42 -11.31 -20.40
C ARG A 335 -14.21 -10.41 -20.67
N TRP A 336 -14.44 -9.13 -20.88
CA TRP A 336 -13.38 -8.15 -21.12
C TRP A 336 -12.38 -8.10 -19.96
N ILE A 337 -12.85 -7.94 -18.72
CA ILE A 337 -11.94 -7.76 -17.57
C ILE A 337 -11.15 -9.04 -17.29
N ILE A 338 -11.72 -10.22 -17.55
CA ILE A 338 -10.99 -11.49 -17.49
C ILE A 338 -9.90 -11.53 -18.57
N SER A 339 -10.24 -11.20 -19.82
CA SER A 339 -9.27 -11.13 -20.93
C SER A 339 -8.13 -10.19 -20.59
N PHE A 340 -8.46 -8.95 -20.19
CA PHE A 340 -7.49 -7.93 -19.82
C PHE A 340 -6.58 -8.41 -18.68
N THR A 341 -7.16 -9.06 -17.66
CA THR A 341 -6.40 -9.65 -16.54
C THR A 341 -5.42 -10.72 -17.04
N GLN A 342 -5.82 -11.58 -17.98
CA GLN A 342 -4.90 -12.60 -18.55
C GLN A 342 -3.81 -11.98 -19.42
N SER A 343 -4.14 -10.98 -20.24
CA SER A 343 -3.16 -10.20 -21.00
C SER A 343 -2.15 -9.52 -20.08
N LEU A 344 -2.59 -9.00 -18.94
CA LEU A 344 -1.74 -8.39 -17.93
C LEU A 344 -0.85 -9.42 -17.22
N VAL A 345 -1.38 -10.59 -16.85
CA VAL A 345 -0.59 -11.69 -16.27
C VAL A 345 0.49 -12.14 -17.25
N PHE A 346 0.17 -12.22 -18.55
CA PHE A 346 1.14 -12.54 -19.59
C PHE A 346 2.25 -11.48 -19.66
N PHE A 347 1.89 -10.21 -19.76
CA PHE A 347 2.82 -9.09 -19.81
C PHE A 347 3.75 -9.05 -18.59
N MET A 348 3.19 -9.15 -17.38
CA MET A 348 3.95 -9.13 -16.13
C MET A 348 4.94 -10.29 -16.06
N LYS A 349 4.54 -11.49 -16.51
CA LYS A 349 5.42 -12.65 -16.56
C LYS A 349 6.59 -12.45 -17.51
N GLU A 350 6.35 -11.89 -18.69
CA GLU A 350 7.41 -11.59 -19.66
C GLU A 350 8.38 -10.53 -19.13
N GLU A 351 7.88 -9.44 -18.55
CA GLU A 351 8.74 -8.34 -18.10
C GLU A 351 9.52 -8.70 -16.82
N MET A 352 8.93 -9.47 -15.91
CA MET A 352 9.64 -10.04 -14.75
C MET A 352 10.74 -11.01 -15.19
N ALA A 353 10.49 -11.87 -16.18
CA ALA A 353 11.51 -12.77 -16.73
C ALA A 353 12.69 -12.01 -17.37
N LYS A 354 12.45 -10.80 -17.87
CA LYS A 354 13.45 -9.88 -18.41
C LYS A 354 14.00 -8.90 -17.36
N TYR A 355 13.66 -9.04 -16.08
CA TYR A 355 14.11 -8.14 -15.00
C TYR A 355 13.72 -6.64 -15.21
N ARG A 356 12.68 -6.35 -16.01
CA ARG A 356 12.26 -4.98 -16.37
C ARG A 356 11.16 -4.44 -15.46
N LEU A 357 11.54 -4.16 -14.21
CA LEU A 357 10.62 -3.70 -13.15
C LEU A 357 9.86 -2.41 -13.48
N TYR A 358 10.43 -1.56 -14.33
CA TYR A 358 9.88 -0.25 -14.67
C TYR A 358 8.67 -0.27 -15.60
N TYR A 359 8.32 -1.43 -16.15
CA TYR A 359 7.03 -1.66 -16.83
C TYR A 359 6.00 -2.24 -15.88
N CYS A 360 6.43 -3.06 -14.93
CA CYS A 360 5.57 -3.66 -13.91
C CYS A 360 4.88 -2.60 -13.04
N GLY A 361 5.60 -1.54 -12.64
CA GLY A 361 5.05 -0.45 -11.83
C GLY A 361 3.95 0.35 -12.54
N SER A 362 4.16 0.73 -13.80
CA SER A 362 3.18 1.54 -14.57
C SER A 362 1.88 0.78 -14.88
N SER A 363 1.97 -0.52 -15.12
CA SER A 363 0.80 -1.36 -15.44
C SER A 363 -0.10 -1.63 -14.24
N THR A 364 0.37 -1.39 -13.00
CA THR A 364 -0.48 -1.49 -11.81
C THR A 364 -1.57 -0.42 -11.75
N GLY A 365 -1.32 0.76 -12.34
CA GLY A 365 -2.27 1.87 -12.36
C GLY A 365 -3.53 1.61 -13.19
N GLU A 366 -3.44 0.78 -14.22
CA GLU A 366 -4.55 0.45 -15.13
C GLU A 366 -5.57 -0.51 -14.50
N ILE A 367 -5.21 -1.20 -13.41
CA ILE A 367 -6.04 -2.22 -12.76
C ILE A 367 -7.05 -1.62 -11.75
N HIS A 368 -7.05 -0.30 -11.56
CA HIS A 368 -7.87 0.37 -10.55
C HIS A 368 -9.26 0.79 -11.01
N ARG A 369 -9.70 0.45 -12.22
CA ARG A 369 -11.07 0.77 -12.65
C ARG A 369 -12.03 -0.27 -12.07
N PRO A 370 -12.85 0.09 -11.06
CA PRO A 370 -13.79 -0.84 -10.46
C PRO A 370 -14.83 -1.25 -11.51
N VAL A 371 -15.25 -2.51 -11.47
CA VAL A 371 -16.47 -2.98 -12.14
C VAL A 371 -17.65 -2.35 -11.37
N ASP A 372 -18.04 -1.13 -11.75
CA ASP A 372 -19.01 -0.29 -11.01
C ASP A 372 -20.48 -0.72 -11.15
N LYS A 373 -20.78 -1.92 -11.69
CA LYS A 373 -22.17 -2.38 -11.86
C LYS A 373 -22.33 -3.85 -11.48
N LEU A 374 -22.58 -4.11 -10.20
CA LEU A 374 -23.07 -5.40 -9.69
C LEU A 374 -24.50 -5.29 -9.10
N GLY A 375 -25.15 -4.13 -9.23
CA GLY A 375 -26.31 -3.75 -8.40
C GLY A 375 -27.70 -3.77 -9.05
N GLU A 376 -27.83 -4.06 -10.35
CA GLU A 376 -29.12 -3.99 -11.07
C GLU A 376 -29.40 -5.23 -11.95
N LEU A 377 -28.60 -6.28 -11.80
CA LEU A 377 -28.64 -7.47 -12.65
C LEU A 377 -29.39 -8.62 -11.97
N GLY A 378 -29.90 -9.57 -12.77
CA GLY A 378 -30.61 -10.75 -12.26
C GLY A 378 -29.74 -11.60 -11.31
N LYS A 379 -30.35 -12.49 -10.53
CA LYS A 379 -29.62 -13.30 -9.52
C LYS A 379 -28.42 -14.08 -10.09
N HIS A 380 -28.57 -14.68 -11.27
CA HIS A 380 -27.49 -15.40 -11.95
C HIS A 380 -26.38 -14.48 -12.42
N GLU A 381 -26.71 -13.35 -13.04
CA GLU A 381 -25.74 -12.35 -13.50
C GLU A 381 -24.95 -11.76 -12.32
N CYS A 382 -25.62 -11.54 -11.17
CA CYS A 382 -24.93 -11.10 -9.95
C CYS A 382 -23.89 -12.12 -9.47
N LEU A 383 -24.18 -13.43 -9.54
CA LEU A 383 -23.22 -14.47 -9.17
C LEU A 383 -22.04 -14.52 -10.15
N ASP A 384 -22.30 -14.47 -11.45
CA ASP A 384 -21.26 -14.48 -12.49
C ASP A 384 -20.30 -13.29 -12.34
N SER A 385 -20.84 -12.09 -12.07
CA SER A 385 -20.02 -10.91 -11.82
C SER A 385 -19.24 -11.02 -10.49
N MET A 386 -19.76 -11.71 -9.47
CA MET A 386 -19.00 -12.02 -8.24
C MET A 386 -17.85 -13.01 -8.51
N HIS A 387 -18.07 -14.06 -9.31
CA HIS A 387 -16.99 -14.96 -9.75
C HIS A 387 -15.92 -14.24 -10.56
N THR A 388 -16.34 -13.33 -11.44
CA THR A 388 -15.45 -12.46 -12.21
C THR A 388 -14.60 -11.59 -11.30
N LEU A 389 -15.23 -10.84 -10.40
CA LEU A 389 -14.54 -9.94 -9.47
C LEU A 389 -13.57 -10.70 -8.56
N PHE A 390 -13.97 -11.88 -8.05
CA PHE A 390 -13.08 -12.74 -7.28
C PHE A 390 -11.86 -13.18 -8.09
N SER A 391 -12.07 -13.67 -9.33
CA SER A 391 -10.99 -14.14 -10.21
C SER A 391 -9.95 -13.05 -10.49
N VAL A 392 -10.42 -11.82 -10.75
CA VAL A 392 -9.57 -10.65 -10.97
C VAL A 392 -8.79 -10.31 -9.71
N LEU A 393 -9.46 -10.13 -8.57
CA LEU A 393 -8.81 -9.77 -7.30
C LEU A 393 -7.81 -10.84 -6.84
N TYR A 394 -8.14 -12.12 -6.99
CA TYR A 394 -7.26 -13.23 -6.64
C TYR A 394 -6.01 -13.27 -7.53
N SER A 395 -6.18 -13.06 -8.85
CA SER A 395 -5.07 -12.99 -9.80
C SER A 395 -4.16 -11.80 -9.52
N MET A 396 -4.74 -10.62 -9.27
CA MET A 396 -4.00 -9.41 -8.87
C MET A 396 -3.23 -9.62 -7.59
N THR A 397 -3.87 -10.20 -6.57
CA THR A 397 -3.25 -10.45 -5.26
C THR A 397 -1.99 -11.30 -5.40
N ARG A 398 -2.06 -12.40 -6.17
CA ARG A 398 -0.91 -13.26 -6.45
C ARG A 398 0.17 -12.58 -7.30
N MET A 399 -0.23 -11.76 -8.27
CA MET A 399 0.69 -11.06 -9.17
C MET A 399 1.44 -9.92 -8.47
N LEU A 400 0.79 -9.22 -7.54
CA LEU A 400 1.35 -8.07 -6.83
C LEU A 400 2.11 -8.45 -5.54
N ALA A 401 2.06 -9.71 -5.11
CA ALA A 401 2.73 -10.19 -3.91
C ALA A 401 4.24 -9.86 -3.82
N PRO A 402 5.04 -9.89 -4.91
CA PRO A 402 6.45 -9.47 -4.86
C PRO A 402 6.64 -7.97 -4.56
N PHE A 403 5.65 -7.14 -4.88
CA PHE A 403 5.72 -5.69 -4.76
C PHE A 403 5.12 -5.20 -3.44
N THR A 404 3.93 -5.71 -3.08
CA THR A 404 3.14 -5.28 -1.92
C THR A 404 2.76 -6.48 -1.04
N PRO A 405 3.75 -7.19 -0.45
CA PRO A 405 3.53 -8.47 0.21
C PRO A 405 2.52 -8.42 1.35
N PHE A 406 2.48 -7.33 2.13
CA PHE A 406 1.65 -7.27 3.33
C PHE A 406 0.17 -7.09 3.00
N LEU A 407 -0.17 -6.16 2.10
CA LEU A 407 -1.53 -5.93 1.64
C LEU A 407 -2.09 -7.15 0.91
N THR A 408 -1.27 -7.76 0.05
CA THR A 408 -1.69 -8.97 -0.68
C THR A 408 -1.91 -10.15 0.24
N GLU A 409 -1.03 -10.35 1.24
CA GLU A 409 -1.21 -11.43 2.22
C GLU A 409 -2.48 -11.21 3.03
N HIS A 410 -2.74 -9.99 3.50
CA HIS A 410 -3.96 -9.66 4.23
C HIS A 410 -5.24 -9.96 3.43
N MET A 411 -5.28 -9.54 2.16
CA MET A 411 -6.41 -9.83 1.28
C MET A 411 -6.54 -11.32 0.99
N PHE A 412 -5.41 -12.00 0.75
CA PHE A 412 -5.36 -13.44 0.47
C PHE A 412 -5.92 -14.29 1.61
N GLN A 413 -5.58 -13.98 2.87
CA GLN A 413 -6.06 -14.75 4.03
C GLN A 413 -7.59 -14.76 4.14
N ASN A 414 -8.26 -13.72 3.65
CA ASN A 414 -9.72 -13.70 3.59
C ASN A 414 -10.25 -14.36 2.31
N LEU A 415 -9.62 -14.10 1.15
CA LEU A 415 -10.04 -14.67 -0.13
C LEU A 415 -9.92 -16.19 -0.19
N ARG A 416 -8.92 -16.79 0.47
CA ARG A 416 -8.72 -18.25 0.48
C ARG A 416 -9.92 -19.01 1.05
N HIS A 417 -10.67 -18.42 1.98
CA HIS A 417 -11.89 -19.04 2.53
C HIS A 417 -13.05 -19.14 1.53
N LEU A 418 -12.95 -18.44 0.40
CA LEU A 418 -13.90 -18.52 -0.70
C LEU A 418 -13.44 -19.48 -1.80
N LEU A 419 -12.32 -20.19 -1.60
CA LEU A 419 -11.85 -21.26 -2.48
C LEU A 419 -12.36 -22.63 -1.99
N PRO A 420 -12.43 -23.63 -2.89
CA PRO A 420 -12.66 -25.03 -2.52
C PRO A 420 -11.67 -25.50 -1.44
N TRP A 421 -12.14 -26.34 -0.51
CA TRP A 421 -11.37 -26.75 0.66
C TRP A 421 -10.09 -27.52 0.29
N GLU A 422 -10.09 -28.24 -0.83
CA GLU A 422 -8.95 -28.98 -1.38
C GLU A 422 -7.77 -28.07 -1.72
N LEU A 423 -8.07 -26.82 -2.09
CA LEU A 423 -7.09 -25.79 -2.42
C LEU A 423 -6.67 -24.97 -1.19
N ASN A 424 -7.28 -25.21 -0.02
CA ASN A 424 -7.11 -24.35 1.15
C ASN A 424 -6.02 -24.87 2.11
N ASP A 425 -5.85 -26.19 2.24
CA ASP A 425 -4.90 -26.79 3.19
C ASP A 425 -3.42 -26.65 2.77
N SER A 426 -3.15 -26.54 1.47
CA SER A 426 -1.78 -26.36 0.94
C SER A 426 -1.31 -24.90 0.90
N ASN A 427 -2.22 -23.95 1.13
CA ASN A 427 -2.02 -22.53 0.83
C ASN A 427 -2.12 -21.66 2.09
N ALA A 428 -1.34 -22.00 3.12
CA ALA A 428 -1.33 -21.27 4.40
C ALA A 428 -0.93 -19.79 4.28
N SER A 429 -0.12 -19.44 3.27
CA SER A 429 0.28 -18.08 2.93
C SER A 429 0.33 -17.92 1.42
N LEU A 430 0.08 -16.70 0.94
CA LEU A 430 0.20 -16.34 -0.48
C LEU A 430 1.61 -16.60 -1.01
N HIS A 431 2.61 -16.45 -0.15
CA HIS A 431 4.03 -16.58 -0.51
C HIS A 431 4.46 -18.01 -0.81
N TYR A 432 3.59 -19.01 -0.58
CA TYR A 432 3.81 -20.39 -1.01
C TYR A 432 3.21 -20.69 -2.39
N ILE A 433 2.51 -19.70 -2.97
CA ILE A 433 1.78 -19.85 -4.23
C ILE A 433 2.57 -19.16 -5.34
N MET A 434 2.88 -19.92 -6.40
CA MET A 434 3.49 -19.33 -7.59
C MET A 434 2.57 -18.30 -8.25
N MET A 435 3.16 -17.31 -8.91
CA MET A 435 2.43 -16.34 -9.74
C MET A 435 1.50 -17.07 -10.73
N PRO A 436 0.29 -16.53 -11.01
CA PRO A 436 -0.63 -17.16 -11.95
C PRO A 436 0.01 -17.42 -13.31
N LYS A 437 -0.29 -18.58 -13.90
CA LYS A 437 0.05 -18.86 -15.30
C LYS A 437 -0.99 -18.17 -16.19
N PRO A 438 -0.59 -17.47 -17.26
CA PRO A 438 -1.54 -16.88 -18.19
C PRO A 438 -2.33 -18.00 -18.89
N ARG A 439 -3.62 -17.75 -19.12
CA ARG A 439 -4.56 -18.60 -19.87
C ARG A 439 -4.87 -17.95 -21.22
N PRO A 440 -4.17 -18.31 -22.31
CA PRO A 440 -4.34 -17.68 -23.63
C PRO A 440 -5.74 -17.87 -24.21
N ASP A 441 -6.41 -18.95 -23.84
CA ASP A 441 -7.78 -19.30 -24.22
C ASP A 441 -8.83 -18.28 -23.75
N LEU A 442 -8.54 -17.52 -22.69
CA LEU A 442 -9.42 -16.49 -22.17
C LEU A 442 -9.09 -15.08 -22.70
N ILE A 443 -8.07 -14.94 -23.56
CA ILE A 443 -7.67 -13.66 -24.13
C ILE A 443 -8.47 -13.41 -25.42
N ASP A 444 -9.35 -12.42 -25.36
CA ASP A 444 -10.18 -11.93 -26.45
C ASP A 444 -9.71 -10.53 -26.88
N LYS A 445 -8.86 -10.50 -27.91
CA LYS A 445 -8.27 -9.24 -28.42
C LYS A 445 -9.29 -8.34 -29.10
N GLU A 446 -10.39 -8.88 -29.61
CA GLU A 446 -11.45 -8.06 -30.21
C GLU A 446 -12.20 -7.28 -29.14
N ILE A 447 -12.57 -7.94 -28.04
CA ILE A 447 -13.22 -7.27 -26.91
C ILE A 447 -12.29 -6.26 -26.25
N GLU A 448 -11.01 -6.59 -26.04
CA GLU A 448 -10.03 -5.64 -25.49
C GLU A 448 -9.91 -4.38 -26.37
N ARG A 449 -9.84 -4.56 -27.70
CA ARG A 449 -9.80 -3.45 -28.65
C ARG A 449 -11.07 -2.60 -28.59
N ALA A 450 -12.24 -3.24 -28.60
CA ALA A 450 -13.53 -2.56 -28.55
C ALA A 450 -13.70 -1.71 -27.28
N VAL A 451 -13.36 -2.27 -26.11
CA VAL A 451 -13.45 -1.55 -24.83
C VAL A 451 -12.42 -0.43 -24.74
N SER A 452 -11.19 -0.63 -25.23
CA SER A 452 -10.17 0.43 -25.30
C SER A 452 -10.62 1.62 -26.16
N LEU A 453 -11.25 1.34 -27.31
CA LEU A 453 -11.83 2.36 -28.16
C LEU A 453 -12.98 3.09 -27.47
N MET A 454 -13.90 2.37 -26.81
CA MET A 454 -14.96 2.98 -25.99
C MET A 454 -14.39 3.89 -24.90
N GLN A 455 -13.35 3.45 -24.17
CA GLN A 455 -12.71 4.27 -23.14
C GLN A 455 -12.12 5.55 -23.74
N SER A 456 -11.47 5.46 -24.90
CA SER A 456 -10.92 6.60 -25.62
C SER A 456 -12.02 7.60 -26.03
N VAL A 457 -13.19 7.11 -26.47
CA VAL A 457 -14.37 7.95 -26.76
C VAL A 457 -14.86 8.66 -25.49
N VAL A 458 -15.04 7.92 -24.39
CA VAL A 458 -15.52 8.46 -23.12
C VAL A 458 -14.56 9.51 -22.55
N GLU A 459 -13.26 9.25 -22.57
CA GLU A 459 -12.23 10.17 -22.09
C GLU A 459 -12.17 11.45 -22.95
N THR A 460 -12.23 11.30 -24.27
CA THR A 460 -12.28 12.44 -25.20
C THR A 460 -13.56 13.25 -25.00
N GLY A 461 -14.71 12.60 -24.83
CA GLY A 461 -15.98 13.24 -24.54
C GLY A 461 -15.96 14.00 -23.20
N ARG A 462 -15.39 13.42 -22.15
CA ARG A 462 -15.19 14.10 -20.85
C ARG A 462 -14.29 15.32 -20.98
N TYR A 463 -13.21 15.22 -21.75
CA TYR A 463 -12.33 16.35 -22.02
C TYR A 463 -13.06 17.50 -22.73
N ILE A 464 -13.89 17.19 -23.73
CA ILE A 464 -14.71 18.20 -24.40
C ILE A 464 -15.70 18.81 -23.41
N ARG A 465 -16.42 18.00 -22.63
CA ARG A 465 -17.35 18.46 -21.58
C ARG A 465 -16.70 19.42 -20.61
N ASP A 466 -15.49 19.11 -20.13
CA ASP A 466 -14.76 19.98 -19.20
C ASP A 466 -14.39 21.32 -19.83
N LYS A 467 -14.03 21.34 -21.13
CA LYS A 467 -13.78 22.59 -21.86
C LYS A 467 -15.01 23.46 -22.04
N VAL A 468 -16.16 22.84 -22.29
CA VAL A 468 -17.45 23.55 -22.44
C VAL A 468 -18.17 23.76 -21.10
N VAL A 469 -17.56 23.31 -19.99
CA VAL A 469 -18.04 23.46 -18.62
C VAL A 469 -19.44 22.84 -18.41
N VAL A 470 -19.70 21.70 -19.06
CA VAL A 470 -20.94 20.93 -18.89
C VAL A 470 -20.72 19.84 -17.83
N PRO A 471 -21.46 19.85 -16.70
CA PRO A 471 -21.25 18.85 -15.65
C PRO A 471 -21.64 17.43 -16.10
N ILE A 472 -20.92 16.40 -15.62
CA ILE A 472 -21.14 14.97 -15.95
C ILE A 472 -22.59 14.51 -15.71
N LYS A 473 -23.27 15.14 -14.76
CA LYS A 473 -24.64 14.79 -14.37
C LYS A 473 -25.66 15.13 -15.45
N PHE A 474 -25.38 16.13 -16.27
CA PHE A 474 -26.27 16.51 -17.36
C PHE A 474 -26.08 15.51 -18.50
N PRO A 475 -27.17 14.94 -19.04
CA PRO A 475 -27.10 14.15 -20.27
C PRO A 475 -26.56 15.02 -21.42
N LEU A 476 -26.19 14.39 -22.54
CA LEU A 476 -25.84 15.10 -23.77
C LEU A 476 -26.85 14.72 -24.86
N PRO A 477 -27.12 15.62 -25.83
CA PRO A 477 -28.07 15.34 -26.88
C PRO A 477 -27.50 14.33 -27.89
N GLU A 478 -26.21 14.47 -28.23
CA GLU A 478 -25.60 13.63 -29.25
C GLU A 478 -24.08 13.60 -29.10
N VAL A 479 -23.50 12.42 -29.34
CA VAL A 479 -22.07 12.25 -29.55
C VAL A 479 -21.88 11.61 -30.93
N VAL A 480 -21.06 12.23 -31.77
CA VAL A 480 -20.66 11.68 -33.08
C VAL A 480 -19.22 11.22 -32.99
N VAL A 481 -18.99 9.96 -33.30
CA VAL A 481 -17.66 9.34 -33.29
C VAL A 481 -17.21 9.04 -34.71
N ILE A 482 -16.07 9.60 -35.08
CA ILE A 482 -15.44 9.40 -36.39
C ILE A 482 -14.10 8.70 -36.17
N HIS A 483 -13.91 7.55 -36.80
CA HIS A 483 -12.66 6.80 -36.76
C HIS A 483 -12.21 6.44 -38.18
N ARG A 484 -10.89 6.38 -38.41
CA ARG A 484 -10.32 6.12 -39.74
C ARG A 484 -10.49 4.67 -40.21
N ASP A 485 -10.51 3.73 -39.27
CA ASP A 485 -10.64 2.31 -39.55
C ASP A 485 -12.13 1.88 -39.56
N PRO A 486 -12.65 1.27 -40.64
CA PRO A 486 -14.03 0.80 -40.71
C PRO A 486 -14.38 -0.26 -39.67
N GLY A 487 -13.45 -1.15 -39.30
CA GLY A 487 -13.71 -2.23 -38.32
C GLY A 487 -14.00 -1.72 -36.91
N SER A 488 -13.53 -0.52 -36.59
CA SER A 488 -13.79 0.17 -35.32
C SER A 488 -15.26 0.55 -35.12
N HIS A 489 -16.04 0.69 -36.20
CA HIS A 489 -17.46 0.95 -36.12
C HIS A 489 -18.23 -0.24 -35.54
N ASP A 490 -17.94 -1.45 -36.02
CA ASP A 490 -18.57 -2.69 -35.54
C ASP A 490 -18.26 -2.95 -34.07
N ASP A 491 -17.04 -2.61 -33.64
CA ASP A 491 -16.62 -2.73 -32.24
C ASP A 491 -17.38 -1.79 -31.29
N LEU A 492 -17.54 -0.52 -31.67
CA LEU A 492 -18.30 0.45 -30.87
C LEU A 492 -19.79 0.10 -30.84
N LYS A 493 -20.34 -0.38 -31.96
CA LYS A 493 -21.74 -0.79 -32.06
C LYS A 493 -22.09 -1.93 -31.10
N LYS A 494 -21.18 -2.88 -30.86
CA LYS A 494 -21.34 -3.94 -29.85
C LYS A 494 -21.45 -3.39 -28.41
N LEU A 495 -20.95 -2.18 -28.15
CA LEU A 495 -20.87 -1.56 -26.82
C LEU A 495 -21.75 -0.30 -26.70
N GLU A 496 -22.65 -0.06 -27.65
CA GLU A 496 -23.49 1.14 -27.72
C GLU A 496 -24.31 1.38 -26.44
N ASN A 497 -24.79 0.30 -25.81
CA ASN A 497 -25.53 0.33 -24.54
C ASN A 497 -24.74 0.93 -23.37
N TYR A 498 -23.41 1.01 -23.46
CA TYR A 498 -22.56 1.63 -22.44
C TYR A 498 -22.29 3.12 -22.70
N ILE A 499 -22.58 3.61 -23.91
CA ILE A 499 -22.32 4.99 -24.34
C ILE A 499 -23.62 5.79 -24.51
N LEU A 500 -24.77 5.10 -24.64
CA LEU A 500 -26.16 5.61 -24.70
C LEU A 500 -26.29 6.91 -25.53
N GLU A 501 -26.51 6.67 -26.83
CA GLU A 501 -26.72 7.58 -27.97
C GLU A 501 -25.46 8.13 -28.67
N ILE A 502 -24.98 7.33 -29.63
CA ILE A 502 -24.03 7.76 -30.67
C ILE A 502 -24.79 7.88 -32.00
N SER A 503 -24.70 9.04 -32.64
CA SER A 503 -25.18 9.24 -34.01
C SER A 503 -23.98 9.26 -34.97
N TYR A 504 -24.15 8.71 -36.17
CA TYR A 504 -23.08 8.59 -37.15
C TYR A 504 -23.37 9.54 -38.32
N ALA A 505 -22.47 10.50 -38.56
CA ALA A 505 -22.64 11.49 -39.62
C ALA A 505 -21.45 11.50 -40.58
N VAL A 506 -21.75 11.65 -41.87
CA VAL A 506 -20.76 11.88 -42.93
C VAL A 506 -20.25 13.33 -42.81
N ALA A 507 -18.94 13.51 -42.93
CA ALA A 507 -18.18 14.70 -42.54
C ALA A 507 -18.48 16.03 -43.29
N GLU A 508 -19.57 16.13 -44.04
CA GLU A 508 -19.82 17.28 -44.94
C GLU A 508 -20.80 18.35 -44.41
N SER A 509 -21.41 18.21 -43.22
CA SER A 509 -22.40 19.20 -42.72
C SER A 509 -22.23 19.73 -41.28
N LEU A 510 -21.08 19.51 -40.63
CA LEU A 510 -20.91 19.78 -39.20
C LEU A 510 -19.95 20.95 -38.93
N SER A 511 -20.42 22.21 -38.96
CA SER A 511 -19.54 23.36 -38.67
C SER A 511 -20.12 24.51 -37.84
N SER A 512 -21.20 24.34 -37.08
CA SER A 512 -21.63 25.35 -36.10
C SER A 512 -22.24 24.83 -34.80
N ARG A 513 -22.61 23.54 -34.72
CA ARG A 513 -23.32 22.95 -33.57
C ARG A 513 -22.43 22.14 -32.61
N TYR A 514 -21.31 21.59 -33.08
CA TYR A 514 -20.55 20.58 -32.33
C TYR A 514 -19.21 21.07 -31.83
N HIS A 515 -18.82 20.62 -30.64
CA HIS A 515 -17.47 20.76 -30.12
C HIS A 515 -16.65 19.52 -30.45
N ALA A 516 -15.46 19.73 -31.01
CA ALA A 516 -14.64 18.65 -31.54
C ALA A 516 -13.33 18.47 -30.74
N HIS A 517 -12.92 17.23 -30.55
CA HIS A 517 -11.55 16.92 -30.15
C HIS A 517 -11.04 15.65 -30.85
N ALA A 518 -9.79 15.71 -31.31
CA ALA A 518 -9.11 14.59 -31.95
C ALA A 518 -8.09 13.99 -31.00
N SER A 519 -8.11 12.66 -30.87
CA SER A 519 -7.11 11.86 -30.14
C SER A 519 -6.58 10.78 -31.08
N GLY A 520 -5.42 11.03 -31.69
CA GLY A 520 -4.81 10.11 -32.66
C GLY A 520 -5.67 9.90 -33.91
N THR A 521 -6.23 8.69 -34.07
CA THR A 521 -7.10 8.28 -35.18
C THR A 521 -8.59 8.51 -34.90
N LEU A 522 -8.94 8.90 -33.68
CA LEU A 522 -10.29 9.14 -33.20
C LEU A 522 -10.63 10.63 -33.24
N LEU A 523 -11.78 10.99 -33.79
CA LEU A 523 -12.38 12.31 -33.70
C LEU A 523 -13.75 12.17 -33.03
N VAL A 524 -13.94 12.86 -31.90
CA VAL A 524 -15.22 12.92 -31.20
C VAL A 524 -15.80 14.31 -31.36
N LEU A 525 -17.06 14.37 -31.78
CA LEU A 525 -17.87 15.58 -31.86
C LEU A 525 -18.98 15.46 -30.82
N LEU A 526 -19.22 16.54 -30.09
CA LEU A 526 -20.13 16.57 -28.96
C LEU A 526 -21.08 17.74 -29.10
N ASP A 527 -22.38 17.47 -29.15
CA ASP A 527 -23.40 18.51 -29.00
C ASP A 527 -23.53 18.82 -27.50
N ALA A 528 -23.39 20.08 -27.14
CA ALA A 528 -23.51 20.55 -25.77
C ALA A 528 -24.75 21.45 -25.57
N THR A 529 -25.61 21.56 -26.58
CA THR A 529 -26.79 22.43 -26.54
C THR A 529 -27.84 21.83 -25.61
N PRO A 530 -28.13 22.42 -24.45
CA PRO A 530 -29.03 21.81 -23.47
C PRO A 530 -30.49 21.93 -23.92
N SER A 531 -31.23 20.81 -23.94
CA SER A 531 -32.70 20.85 -23.99
C SER A 531 -33.27 21.05 -22.58
N GLN A 532 -34.52 21.54 -22.47
CA GLN A 532 -35.15 21.74 -21.17
C GLN A 532 -35.31 20.42 -20.38
N GLU A 533 -35.61 19.31 -21.08
CA GLU A 533 -35.72 17.97 -20.48
C GLU A 533 -34.39 17.49 -19.88
N MET A 534 -33.29 17.77 -20.56
CA MET A 534 -31.94 17.41 -20.09
C MET A 534 -31.52 18.22 -18.86
N VAL A 535 -31.92 19.49 -18.80
CA VAL A 535 -31.71 20.34 -17.63
C VAL A 535 -32.52 19.80 -16.44
N ASP A 536 -33.79 19.44 -16.67
CA ASP A 536 -34.67 18.85 -15.66
C ASP A 536 -34.08 17.52 -15.12
N GLU A 537 -33.61 16.62 -15.99
CA GLU A 537 -32.96 15.37 -15.59
C GLU A 537 -31.65 15.61 -14.81
N GLY A 538 -30.84 16.58 -15.26
CA GLY A 538 -29.61 16.97 -14.58
C GLY A 538 -29.87 17.50 -13.16
N VAL A 539 -30.94 18.28 -12.98
CA VAL A 539 -31.40 18.76 -11.67
C VAL A 539 -31.90 17.60 -10.81
N ALA A 540 -32.65 16.63 -11.36
CA ALA A 540 -33.07 15.43 -10.64
C ALA A 540 -31.88 14.60 -10.13
N ARG A 541 -30.84 14.42 -10.96
CA ARG A 541 -29.58 13.77 -10.56
C ARG A 541 -28.83 14.54 -9.47
N GLU A 542 -28.91 15.87 -9.46
CA GLU A 542 -28.38 16.69 -8.36
C GLU A 542 -29.15 16.42 -7.06
N VAL A 543 -30.49 16.36 -7.10
CA VAL A 543 -31.33 16.02 -5.93
C VAL A 543 -30.95 14.66 -5.34
N ILE A 544 -30.84 13.63 -6.18
CA ILE A 544 -30.41 12.28 -5.76
C ILE A 544 -29.05 12.35 -5.05
N ASN A 545 -28.08 13.08 -5.61
CA ASN A 545 -26.76 13.21 -5.00
C ASN A 545 -26.82 13.85 -3.61
N LYS A 546 -27.64 14.90 -3.44
CA LYS A 546 -27.82 15.60 -2.17
C LYS A 546 -28.41 14.68 -1.11
N ILE A 547 -29.43 13.89 -1.47
CA ILE A 547 -30.04 12.87 -0.60
C ILE A 547 -29.02 11.81 -0.22
N GLN A 548 -28.27 11.26 -1.18
CA GLN A 548 -27.29 10.20 -0.92
C GLN A 548 -26.12 10.68 -0.04
N LYS A 549 -25.66 11.93 -0.22
CA LYS A 549 -24.66 12.55 0.68
C LYS A 549 -25.20 12.70 2.09
N LEU A 550 -26.46 13.10 2.22
CA LEU A 550 -27.12 13.25 3.52
C LEU A 550 -27.27 11.88 4.22
N ARG A 551 -27.65 10.83 3.48
CA ARG A 551 -27.66 9.44 3.96
C ARG A 551 -26.29 9.02 4.49
N LYS A 552 -25.24 9.24 3.70
CA LYS A 552 -23.86 8.90 4.08
C LYS A 552 -23.39 9.65 5.32
N LYS A 553 -23.73 10.94 5.45
CA LYS A 553 -23.42 11.77 6.63
C LYS A 553 -24.16 11.31 7.88
N ALA A 554 -25.37 10.78 7.73
CA ALA A 554 -26.13 10.14 8.79
C ALA A 554 -25.63 8.73 9.16
N GLY A 555 -24.66 8.18 8.42
CA GLY A 555 -24.18 6.82 8.63
C GLY A 555 -25.14 5.73 8.12
N LEU A 556 -26.16 6.13 7.35
CA LEU A 556 -27.15 5.21 6.78
C LEU A 556 -26.52 4.37 5.67
N GLN A 557 -26.83 3.08 5.68
CA GLN A 557 -26.50 2.16 4.61
C GLN A 557 -27.48 2.34 3.44
N PRO A 558 -27.13 1.90 2.21
CA PRO A 558 -28.01 1.99 1.04
C PRO A 558 -29.37 1.28 1.20
N ARG A 559 -29.49 0.39 2.18
CA ARG A 559 -30.67 -0.45 2.44
C ARG A 559 -31.62 0.11 3.49
N ASP A 560 -31.18 1.10 4.24
CA ASP A 560 -31.99 1.64 5.33
C ASP A 560 -33.24 2.28 4.73
N ALA A 561 -34.40 1.73 5.09
CA ALA A 561 -35.69 2.23 4.63
C ALA A 561 -35.97 3.56 5.34
N VAL A 562 -35.84 4.64 4.59
CA VAL A 562 -36.04 6.00 5.08
C VAL A 562 -37.00 6.73 4.17
N GLU A 563 -37.78 7.61 4.78
CA GLU A 563 -38.57 8.60 4.05
C GLU A 563 -37.80 9.92 4.02
N VAL A 564 -37.79 10.56 2.85
CA VAL A 564 -37.14 11.85 2.65
C VAL A 564 -38.23 12.91 2.51
N LEU A 565 -38.24 13.86 3.44
CA LEU A 565 -39.07 15.05 3.32
C LEU A 565 -38.25 16.20 2.73
N TYR A 566 -38.85 17.01 1.87
CA TYR A 566 -38.17 18.16 1.28
C TYR A 566 -39.00 19.45 1.33
N LYS A 567 -38.32 20.58 1.46
CA LYS A 567 -38.90 21.92 1.33
C LYS A 567 -38.02 22.76 0.42
N VAL A 568 -38.62 23.42 -0.55
CA VAL A 568 -37.92 24.32 -1.48
C VAL A 568 -38.07 25.77 -1.01
N GLY A 569 -36.97 26.50 -0.93
CA GLY A 569 -36.93 27.93 -0.61
C GLY A 569 -36.24 28.75 -1.69
N GLY A 570 -36.63 30.03 -1.83
CA GLY A 570 -36.07 30.99 -2.79
C GLY A 570 -37.13 31.65 -3.68
N GLU A 571 -36.99 32.95 -3.96
CA GLU A 571 -37.89 33.70 -4.87
C GLU A 571 -37.55 33.38 -6.33
N GLY A 572 -38.54 32.93 -7.13
CA GLY A 572 -38.45 32.80 -8.59
C GLY A 572 -38.05 31.42 -9.15
N GLY A 573 -37.29 30.58 -8.43
CA GLY A 573 -36.84 29.27 -8.92
C GLY A 573 -37.49 28.03 -8.27
N GLY A 574 -38.21 28.21 -7.16
CA GLY A 574 -38.73 27.10 -6.36
C GLY A 574 -39.79 26.25 -7.06
N ALA A 575 -40.68 26.87 -7.85
CA ALA A 575 -41.71 26.16 -8.60
C ALA A 575 -41.12 25.22 -9.68
N SER A 576 -40.00 25.61 -10.29
CA SER A 576 -39.32 24.76 -11.28
C SER A 576 -38.70 23.53 -10.63
N LEU A 577 -38.11 23.64 -9.44
CA LEU A 577 -37.51 22.49 -8.74
C LEU A 577 -38.58 21.51 -8.26
N THR A 578 -39.70 22.00 -7.72
CA THR A 578 -40.82 21.15 -7.32
C THR A 578 -41.37 20.35 -8.51
N ARG A 579 -41.57 21.00 -9.67
CA ARG A 579 -41.97 20.33 -10.92
C ARG A 579 -40.98 19.23 -11.33
N VAL A 580 -39.68 19.48 -11.24
CA VAL A 580 -38.64 18.49 -11.58
C VAL A 580 -38.67 17.30 -10.63
N ILE A 581 -38.80 17.53 -9.31
CA ILE A 581 -38.88 16.45 -8.31
C ILE A 581 -40.13 15.60 -8.53
N GLU A 582 -41.26 16.21 -8.89
CA GLU A 582 -42.51 15.50 -9.18
C GLU A 582 -42.42 14.69 -10.49
N ASN A 583 -41.95 15.30 -11.58
CA ASN A 583 -41.84 14.64 -12.88
C ASN A 583 -40.84 13.46 -12.88
N HIS A 584 -39.78 13.55 -12.06
CA HIS A 584 -38.77 12.49 -11.92
C HIS A 584 -38.90 11.72 -10.60
N ARG A 585 -40.05 11.77 -9.93
CA ARG A 585 -40.25 11.15 -8.60
C ARG A 585 -39.86 9.68 -8.59
N GLU A 586 -40.38 8.89 -9.54
CA GLU A 586 -40.10 7.45 -9.62
C GLU A 586 -38.60 7.17 -9.77
N TYR A 587 -37.91 7.94 -10.61
CA TYR A 587 -36.46 7.84 -10.80
C TYR A 587 -35.69 8.16 -9.51
N ILE A 588 -36.08 9.24 -8.82
CA ILE A 588 -35.45 9.65 -7.56
C ILE A 588 -35.70 8.60 -6.47
N GLU A 589 -36.94 8.14 -6.29
CA GLU A 589 -37.33 7.17 -5.26
C GLU A 589 -36.66 5.80 -5.51
N THR A 590 -36.60 5.35 -6.76
CA THR A 590 -35.94 4.08 -7.13
C THR A 590 -34.44 4.11 -6.83
N THR A 591 -33.79 5.24 -7.08
CA THR A 591 -32.35 5.43 -6.86
C THR A 591 -32.01 5.71 -5.40
N THR A 592 -32.88 6.41 -4.67
CA THR A 592 -32.70 6.75 -3.26
C THR A 592 -33.25 5.70 -2.31
N LYS A 593 -33.96 4.68 -2.82
CA LYS A 593 -34.55 3.55 -2.08
C LYS A 593 -35.45 4.01 -0.92
N GLY A 594 -36.26 5.04 -1.17
CA GLY A 594 -37.18 5.61 -0.18
C GLY A 594 -38.13 6.63 -0.81
N PRO A 595 -39.34 6.83 -0.24
CA PRO A 595 -40.29 7.82 -0.73
C PRO A 595 -39.75 9.24 -0.53
N VAL A 596 -40.04 10.14 -1.48
CA VAL A 596 -39.61 11.55 -1.44
C VAL A 596 -40.84 12.45 -1.45
N ASN A 597 -41.18 13.01 -0.28
CA ASN A 597 -42.43 13.74 -0.08
C ASN A 597 -42.20 15.22 0.28
N PRO A 598 -43.08 16.14 -0.15
CA PRO A 598 -42.99 17.53 0.28
C PRO A 598 -43.29 17.65 1.78
N TRP A 599 -42.52 18.48 2.47
CA TRP A 599 -42.75 18.80 3.88
C TRP A 599 -43.97 19.72 4.02
N THR A 600 -44.86 19.39 4.95
CA THR A 600 -46.05 20.18 5.30
C THR A 600 -46.07 20.49 6.79
N SER A 601 -46.87 21.47 7.23
CA SER A 601 -46.99 21.84 8.65
C SER A 601 -47.52 20.71 9.55
N THR A 602 -48.07 19.64 8.95
CA THR A 602 -48.57 18.43 9.62
C THR A 602 -47.56 17.27 9.60
N SER A 603 -46.39 17.41 9.00
CA SER A 603 -45.35 16.37 8.95
C SER A 603 -44.68 16.17 10.31
N ASP A 604 -44.68 14.93 10.83
CA ASP A 604 -44.02 14.58 12.10
C ASP A 604 -42.50 14.49 11.94
N LEU A 605 -41.78 15.33 12.71
CA LEU A 605 -40.31 15.38 12.75
C LEU A 605 -39.73 14.92 14.09
N SER A 606 -40.56 14.38 15.00
CA SER A 606 -40.15 13.92 16.33
C SER A 606 -39.04 12.87 16.30
N HIS A 607 -39.04 12.03 15.25
CA HIS A 607 -38.06 10.97 15.02
C HIS A 607 -37.07 11.27 13.90
N LYS A 608 -36.73 12.55 13.64
CA LYS A 608 -35.79 12.91 12.55
C LYS A 608 -34.39 12.31 12.75
N ILE A 609 -33.84 11.69 11.69
CA ILE A 609 -32.50 11.09 11.70
C ILE A 609 -31.45 12.17 11.41
N VAL A 610 -31.66 12.96 10.37
CA VAL A 610 -30.78 14.06 9.96
C VAL A 610 -31.57 15.11 9.16
N GLU A 611 -31.15 16.38 9.25
CA GLU A 611 -31.67 17.46 8.43
C GLU A 611 -30.51 18.31 7.89
N GLU A 612 -30.66 18.85 6.68
CA GLU A 612 -29.68 19.76 6.10
C GLU A 612 -30.32 20.64 5.03
N GLU A 613 -29.98 21.93 5.05
CA GLU A 613 -30.34 22.88 4.00
C GLU A 613 -29.16 23.05 3.02
N GLN A 614 -29.42 22.88 1.72
CA GLN A 614 -28.37 22.85 0.70
C GLN A 614 -28.73 23.70 -0.51
N LYS A 615 -27.77 24.50 -0.99
CA LYS A 615 -27.91 25.24 -2.26
C LYS A 615 -27.87 24.26 -3.45
N MET A 616 -28.78 24.47 -4.40
CA MET A 616 -28.85 23.68 -5.65
C MET A 616 -27.83 24.21 -6.66
N LYS A 617 -27.02 23.30 -7.24
CA LYS A 617 -26.07 23.66 -8.30
C LYS A 617 -26.81 23.74 -9.64
N GLY A 618 -26.61 24.83 -10.38
CA GLY A 618 -27.28 25.06 -11.67
C GLY A 618 -28.60 25.83 -11.59
N LEU A 619 -29.09 26.15 -10.37
CA LEU A 619 -30.24 27.02 -10.15
C LEU A 619 -29.81 28.23 -9.32
N ALA A 620 -30.09 29.44 -9.80
CA ALA A 620 -29.79 30.66 -9.06
C ALA A 620 -30.74 30.79 -7.86
N ASP A 621 -30.15 30.91 -6.67
CA ASP A 621 -30.83 31.24 -5.40
C ASP A 621 -31.99 30.32 -4.98
N VAL A 622 -31.90 29.04 -5.37
CA VAL A 622 -32.78 27.97 -4.87
C VAL A 622 -32.09 27.16 -3.78
N MET A 623 -32.73 27.08 -2.61
CA MET A 623 -32.32 26.26 -1.47
C MET A 623 -33.25 25.05 -1.35
N LEU A 624 -32.67 23.87 -1.13
CA LEU A 624 -33.38 22.63 -0.88
C LEU A 624 -33.10 22.19 0.56
N HIS A 625 -34.14 22.23 1.39
CA HIS A 625 -34.10 21.70 2.74
C HIS A 625 -34.57 20.25 2.72
N LEU A 626 -33.76 19.34 3.26
CA LEU A 626 -34.03 17.91 3.32
C LEU A 626 -34.08 17.41 4.76
N TRP A 627 -35.06 16.56 5.06
CA TRP A 627 -35.13 15.76 6.29
C TRP A 627 -35.17 14.29 5.91
N ILE A 628 -34.43 13.46 6.65
CA ILE A 628 -34.53 12.00 6.55
C ILE A 628 -35.18 11.50 7.84
N ILE A 629 -36.29 10.78 7.69
CA ILE A 629 -37.06 10.20 8.80
C ILE A 629 -37.19 8.67 8.63
N PRO A 630 -37.42 7.92 9.71
CA PRO A 630 -37.78 6.51 9.66
C PRO A 630 -39.06 6.32 8.84
N LYS A 631 -39.10 5.30 7.97
CA LYS A 631 -40.34 4.96 7.27
C LYS A 631 -41.37 4.45 8.30
N PRO A 632 -42.63 4.96 8.31
CA PRO A 632 -43.67 4.39 9.16
C PRO A 632 -43.98 2.97 8.67
N GLU A 633 -43.82 1.98 9.55
CA GLU A 633 -44.31 0.63 9.28
C GLU A 633 -45.84 0.67 9.23
N SER A 634 -46.43 0.10 8.19
CA SER A 634 -47.87 -0.13 8.10
C SER A 634 -48.33 -0.89 9.35
N SER A 635 -49.20 -0.24 10.13
CA SER A 635 -49.74 -0.69 11.41
C SER A 635 -50.30 -2.12 11.41
N SER A 636 -49.73 -3.00 12.23
CA SER A 636 -50.49 -3.91 13.09
C SER A 636 -49.65 -4.29 14.32
N GLY A 637 -50.14 -3.91 15.50
CA GLY A 637 -49.53 -4.24 16.78
C GLY A 637 -49.24 -3.00 17.61
N THR A 638 -50.12 -2.74 18.57
CA THR A 638 -49.87 -1.91 19.75
C THR A 638 -48.51 -2.27 20.35
N ASN A 639 -47.47 -1.47 20.10
CA ASN A 639 -46.20 -1.58 20.79
C ASN A 639 -46.35 -0.97 22.18
N SER A 640 -46.94 -1.72 23.11
CA SER A 640 -46.38 -1.75 24.46
C SER A 640 -44.89 -2.10 24.32
N ILE A 641 -44.01 -1.26 24.83
CA ILE A 641 -42.57 -1.53 24.96
C ILE A 641 -42.44 -2.96 25.52
N PRO A 642 -41.89 -3.95 24.80
CA PRO A 642 -41.67 -5.25 25.40
C PRO A 642 -40.62 -5.04 26.48
N LEU A 643 -40.99 -5.31 27.73
CA LEU A 643 -40.04 -5.42 28.84
C LEU A 643 -38.90 -6.33 28.39
N VAL A 644 -37.68 -5.92 28.76
CA VAL A 644 -36.44 -6.69 28.78
C VAL A 644 -36.72 -8.20 28.93
N ASP A 645 -36.10 -9.04 28.09
CA ASP A 645 -36.17 -10.51 28.22
C ASP A 645 -36.09 -10.92 29.70
N PRO A 646 -36.90 -11.88 30.18
CA PRO A 646 -36.89 -12.28 31.58
C PRO A 646 -35.46 -12.62 32.02
N VAL A 647 -35.00 -11.90 33.04
CA VAL A 647 -33.69 -12.06 33.65
C VAL A 647 -33.59 -13.48 34.21
N PRO A 648 -32.51 -14.24 33.92
CA PRO A 648 -32.37 -15.61 34.43
C PRO A 648 -32.27 -15.61 35.97
N ASN A 649 -33.05 -16.50 36.62
CA ASN A 649 -33.04 -16.70 38.07
C ASN A 649 -31.66 -17.16 38.57
N GLY A 650 -31.27 -16.72 39.78
CA GLY A 650 -29.90 -16.66 40.32
C GLY A 650 -29.11 -17.95 40.59
N ASP A 651 -29.37 -19.06 39.88
CA ASP A 651 -28.72 -20.37 40.12
C ASP A 651 -27.65 -20.76 39.05
N GLY A 652 -27.19 -19.79 38.25
CA GLY A 652 -26.18 -20.00 37.20
C GLY A 652 -24.72 -19.99 37.71
N PRO A 653 -23.77 -20.57 36.96
CA PRO A 653 -22.35 -20.54 37.31
C PRO A 653 -21.83 -19.10 37.36
N ILE A 654 -20.91 -18.83 38.30
CA ILE A 654 -20.29 -17.52 38.50
C ILE A 654 -18.84 -17.61 37.99
N PRO A 655 -18.38 -16.67 37.15
CA PRO A 655 -17.00 -16.65 36.68
C PRO A 655 -16.02 -16.43 37.83
N VAL A 656 -14.82 -16.99 37.68
CA VAL A 656 -13.71 -16.76 38.61
C VAL A 656 -13.32 -15.28 38.67
N CYS A 657 -13.36 -14.59 37.53
CA CYS A 657 -13.07 -13.16 37.45
C CYS A 657 -14.30 -12.30 37.76
N ARG A 658 -14.05 -11.16 38.41
CA ARG A 658 -15.07 -10.17 38.74
C ARG A 658 -15.67 -9.57 37.48
N TYR A 659 -16.99 -9.42 37.46
CA TYR A 659 -17.73 -8.88 36.33
C TYR A 659 -18.81 -7.89 36.76
N VAL A 660 -19.28 -7.11 35.78
CA VAL A 660 -20.45 -6.24 35.84
C VAL A 660 -21.40 -6.58 34.68
N ASN A 661 -22.70 -6.57 34.97
CA ASN A 661 -23.74 -6.74 33.97
C ASN A 661 -24.13 -5.37 33.39
N LEU A 662 -24.46 -5.33 32.11
CA LEU A 662 -24.79 -4.11 31.39
C LEU A 662 -26.11 -4.24 30.65
N VAL A 663 -26.92 -3.20 30.77
CA VAL A 663 -28.08 -2.95 29.91
C VAL A 663 -27.75 -1.79 28.98
N LEU A 664 -27.74 -2.08 27.68
CA LEU A 664 -27.43 -1.11 26.64
C LEU A 664 -28.72 -0.44 26.17
N PHE A 665 -28.86 0.88 26.34
CA PHE A 665 -30.02 1.62 25.85
C PHE A 665 -29.68 2.31 24.52
N LEU A 666 -30.30 1.88 23.42
CA LEU A 666 -30.20 2.52 22.10
C LEU A 666 -31.50 3.31 21.83
N PRO A 667 -31.44 4.53 21.26
CA PRO A 667 -32.65 5.24 20.87
C PRO A 667 -33.41 4.46 19.79
N PRO A 668 -34.75 4.60 19.70
CA PRO A 668 -35.54 3.92 18.68
C PRO A 668 -35.10 4.36 17.28
N GLY A 669 -34.62 3.40 16.48
CA GLY A 669 -34.31 3.53 15.06
C GLY A 669 -34.93 2.37 14.27
N PRO A 670 -35.25 2.56 12.98
CA PRO A 670 -36.21 1.69 12.28
C PRO A 670 -35.75 0.27 11.94
N THR A 671 -34.45 -0.06 11.95
CA THR A 671 -34.03 -1.46 11.74
C THR A 671 -32.68 -1.72 12.39
N LEU A 672 -32.72 -2.17 13.65
CA LEU A 672 -31.74 -3.02 14.36
C LEU A 672 -32.15 -3.00 15.83
N ARG A 673 -33.12 -3.85 16.22
CA ARG A 673 -33.10 -4.37 17.59
C ARG A 673 -32.02 -5.45 17.57
N PRO A 674 -30.86 -5.29 18.22
CA PRO A 674 -29.97 -6.42 18.43
C PRO A 674 -30.74 -7.45 19.25
N ALA A 675 -30.65 -8.73 18.90
CA ALA A 675 -30.91 -9.77 19.88
C ALA A 675 -29.89 -9.57 21.02
N GLY A 676 -30.37 -9.12 22.19
CA GLY A 676 -29.57 -8.92 23.40
C GLY A 676 -29.12 -7.47 23.64
N LEU A 677 -29.93 -6.70 24.36
CA LEU A 677 -29.51 -5.43 25.02
C LEU A 677 -28.79 -5.68 26.37
N LEU A 678 -28.42 -6.94 26.64
CA LEU A 678 -27.82 -7.41 27.88
C LEU A 678 -26.40 -7.92 27.59
N ALA A 679 -25.42 -7.44 28.33
CA ALA A 679 -24.01 -7.82 28.18
C ALA A 679 -23.35 -8.05 29.53
N THR A 680 -22.28 -8.84 29.57
CA THR A 680 -21.42 -8.98 30.75
C THR A 680 -20.00 -8.55 30.38
N LEU A 681 -19.39 -7.72 31.23
CA LEU A 681 -17.99 -7.33 31.14
C LEU A 681 -17.22 -7.76 32.36
N LEU A 682 -15.99 -8.24 32.16
CA LEU A 682 -15.05 -8.44 33.26
C LEU A 682 -14.52 -7.08 33.73
N LEU A 683 -14.45 -6.89 35.04
CA LEU A 683 -13.91 -5.70 35.70
C LEU A 683 -12.39 -5.77 35.85
N GLU A 684 -11.80 -6.91 35.52
CA GLU A 684 -10.38 -7.22 35.59
C GLU A 684 -9.99 -8.05 34.36
N ASN A 685 -8.69 -8.24 34.14
CA ASN A 685 -8.28 -9.10 33.04
C ASN A 685 -8.77 -10.55 33.28
N PRO A 686 -8.90 -11.36 32.22
CA PRO A 686 -9.32 -12.75 32.31
C PRO A 686 -8.57 -13.67 33.28
N VAL A 687 -7.48 -13.27 33.94
CA VAL A 687 -6.76 -14.05 34.97
C VAL A 687 -6.85 -13.44 36.37
N GLY A 688 -7.74 -12.46 36.56
CA GLY A 688 -7.97 -11.80 37.86
C GLY A 688 -6.92 -10.75 38.25
N GLU A 689 -6.13 -10.28 37.29
CA GLU A 689 -5.13 -9.22 37.48
C GLU A 689 -5.55 -7.92 36.79
N ASN A 690 -5.05 -6.78 37.28
CA ASN A 690 -5.27 -5.46 36.67
C ASN A 690 -6.77 -5.10 36.54
N ILE A 691 -7.31 -4.51 37.59
CA ILE A 691 -8.66 -3.96 37.60
C ILE A 691 -8.75 -2.82 36.57
N LEU A 692 -9.81 -2.82 35.76
CA LEU A 692 -10.07 -1.77 34.78
C LEU A 692 -10.19 -0.42 35.48
N THR A 693 -9.60 0.62 34.88
CA THR A 693 -9.91 2.01 35.23
C THR A 693 -11.26 2.44 34.64
N LEU A 694 -11.87 3.50 35.18
CA LEU A 694 -13.16 4.01 34.65
C LEU A 694 -13.09 4.38 33.16
N ASN A 695 -11.94 4.88 32.70
CA ASN A 695 -11.74 5.19 31.27
C ASN A 695 -11.60 3.93 30.42
N GLN A 696 -10.97 2.87 30.93
CA GLN A 696 -10.90 1.58 30.23
C GLN A 696 -12.26 0.90 30.18
N LEU A 697 -13.02 0.90 31.28
CA LEU A 697 -14.41 0.42 31.28
C LEU A 697 -15.26 1.19 30.26
N LYS A 698 -15.09 2.51 30.18
CA LYS A 698 -15.74 3.33 29.15
C LYS A 698 -15.37 2.91 27.74
N THR A 699 -14.09 2.67 27.52
CA THR A 699 -13.57 2.24 26.23
C THR A 699 -14.11 0.86 25.85
N GLU A 700 -14.21 -0.09 26.79
CA GLU A 700 -14.74 -1.42 26.53
C GLU A 700 -16.23 -1.41 26.21
N VAL A 701 -17.04 -0.64 26.93
CA VAL A 701 -18.46 -0.45 26.58
C VAL A 701 -18.61 0.24 25.23
N CYS A 702 -17.75 1.21 24.91
CA CYS A 702 -17.70 1.78 23.56
C CYS A 702 -17.32 0.73 22.52
N ASN A 703 -16.36 -0.16 22.79
CA ASN A 703 -15.97 -1.24 21.88
C ASN A 703 -17.13 -2.20 21.63
N LEU A 704 -17.91 -2.55 22.65
CA LEU A 704 -19.14 -3.34 22.51
C LEU A 704 -20.17 -2.66 21.59
N LEU A 705 -20.19 -1.33 21.58
CA LEU A 705 -21.09 -0.52 20.77
C LEU A 705 -20.48 -0.04 19.44
N LYS A 706 -19.18 -0.27 19.17
CA LYS A 706 -18.46 0.23 17.97
C LYS A 706 -18.98 -0.37 16.67
N SER A 707 -19.59 -1.56 16.71
CA SER A 707 -20.32 -2.13 15.57
C SER A 707 -21.59 -1.34 15.23
N TYR A 708 -22.10 -0.49 16.14
CA TYR A 708 -23.40 0.17 16.02
C TYR A 708 -23.36 1.71 16.05
N LEU A 709 -22.42 2.34 16.77
CA LEU A 709 -22.43 3.80 16.95
C LEU A 709 -21.02 4.40 16.86
N ASN A 710 -20.80 5.18 15.81
CA ASN A 710 -19.52 5.84 15.51
C ASN A 710 -19.37 7.20 16.24
N ARG A 711 -19.65 7.27 17.56
CA ARG A 711 -19.61 8.52 18.38
C ARG A 711 -19.29 8.29 19.88
N ASP A 712 -18.82 9.36 20.55
CA ASP A 712 -18.51 9.40 22.00
C ASP A 712 -19.74 9.14 22.88
N LEU A 713 -19.61 8.18 23.82
CA LEU A 713 -20.64 7.81 24.81
C LEU A 713 -20.24 8.28 26.22
N HIS A 714 -21.18 8.82 26.98
CA HIS A 714 -21.05 8.98 28.43
C HIS A 714 -21.79 7.85 29.12
N ILE A 715 -21.08 7.00 29.85
CA ILE A 715 -21.70 5.90 30.59
C ILE A 715 -22.29 6.46 31.88
N TRP A 716 -23.60 6.35 32.01
CA TRP A 716 -24.26 6.36 33.31
C TRP A 716 -24.11 4.95 33.87
N VAL A 717 -23.65 4.81 35.10
CA VAL A 717 -23.71 3.53 35.80
C VAL A 717 -24.53 3.81 37.04
N VAL A 718 -25.75 3.31 37.03
CA VAL A 718 -26.67 3.37 38.15
C VAL A 718 -26.50 2.06 38.91
N ALA A 719 -25.92 2.13 40.10
CA ALA A 719 -25.82 1.01 41.03
C ALA A 719 -27.03 1.05 41.98
N GLY A 720 -27.80 -0.03 42.07
CA GLY A 720 -28.75 -0.20 43.17
C GLY A 720 -29.89 0.83 43.26
N GLY A 721 -30.56 1.17 42.16
CA GLY A 721 -31.72 2.09 42.18
C GLY A 721 -31.40 3.58 42.39
N ASN A 722 -30.11 3.94 42.54
CA ASN A 722 -29.67 5.34 42.63
C ASN A 722 -29.36 5.91 41.25
N THR A 723 -30.03 7.01 40.87
CA THR A 723 -29.91 7.67 39.56
C THR A 723 -28.60 8.46 39.34
N GLU A 724 -27.62 8.33 40.24
CA GLU A 724 -26.35 9.06 40.17
C GLU A 724 -25.32 8.36 39.25
N PRO A 725 -24.54 9.11 38.46
CA PRO A 725 -23.53 8.55 37.57
C PRO A 725 -22.28 8.08 38.34
N VAL A 726 -21.68 6.96 37.92
CA VAL A 726 -20.34 6.58 38.40
C VAL A 726 -19.30 7.64 38.03
N THR A 727 -18.76 8.26 39.08
CA THR A 727 -17.70 9.26 39.02
C THR A 727 -16.32 8.61 39.16
N SER A 728 -15.27 9.38 38.90
CA SER A 728 -13.87 8.93 39.04
C SER A 728 -13.47 8.55 40.48
N SER A 729 -14.30 8.87 41.48
CA SER A 729 -14.10 8.49 42.88
C SER A 729 -14.76 7.17 43.27
N CYS A 730 -15.49 6.51 42.36
CA CYS A 730 -16.13 5.23 42.61
C CYS A 730 -15.12 4.07 42.58
N ASP A 731 -15.18 3.19 43.58
CA ASP A 731 -14.46 1.92 43.55
C ASP A 731 -15.17 0.95 42.58
N LEU A 732 -14.54 0.68 41.43
CA LEU A 732 -15.12 -0.19 40.40
C LEU A 732 -15.32 -1.63 40.86
N LEU A 733 -14.58 -2.10 41.87
CA LEU A 733 -14.79 -3.43 42.45
C LEU A 733 -16.14 -3.57 43.15
N SER A 734 -16.69 -2.45 43.65
CA SER A 734 -18.03 -2.45 44.25
C SER A 734 -19.12 -2.82 43.23
N LEU A 735 -18.86 -2.66 41.93
CA LEU A 735 -19.78 -3.02 40.84
C LEU A 735 -19.83 -4.52 40.54
N HIS A 736 -19.03 -5.33 41.24
CA HIS A 736 -19.04 -6.76 41.04
C HIS A 736 -20.44 -7.35 41.27
N ARG A 737 -20.95 -8.08 40.27
CA ARG A 737 -22.30 -8.70 40.23
C ARG A 737 -23.45 -7.69 40.27
N GLN A 738 -23.18 -6.43 39.95
CA GLN A 738 -24.21 -5.43 39.77
C GLN A 738 -24.60 -5.31 38.30
N THR A 739 -25.78 -4.75 38.05
CA THR A 739 -26.27 -4.39 36.72
C THR A 739 -26.24 -2.89 36.54
N CYS A 740 -25.68 -2.42 35.43
CA CYS A 740 -25.52 -1.00 35.13
C CYS A 740 -26.14 -0.65 33.77
N THR A 741 -26.66 0.56 33.60
CA THR A 741 -27.38 0.96 32.37
C THR A 741 -26.72 2.12 31.65
N SER A 742 -26.29 1.92 30.39
CA SER A 742 -25.66 2.99 29.58
C SER A 742 -26.68 3.88 28.86
N VAL A 743 -26.45 5.21 28.81
CA VAL A 743 -27.38 6.22 28.22
C VAL A 743 -26.60 7.29 27.42
N ARG A 744 -27.20 7.92 26.39
CA ARG A 744 -26.57 8.98 25.56
C ARG A 744 -26.59 10.37 26.23
N ARG A 745 -25.58 11.22 25.96
CA ARG A 745 -25.39 12.59 26.53
C ARG A 745 -26.50 13.62 26.18
N SER A 746 -27.37 13.37 25.20
CA SER A 746 -28.35 14.38 24.73
C SER A 746 -29.79 13.93 25.00
N GLY A 747 -30.29 14.22 26.20
CA GLY A 747 -31.69 14.04 26.58
C GLY A 747 -31.87 13.93 28.10
N PRO A 748 -33.03 14.30 28.67
CA PRO A 748 -33.36 13.98 30.05
C PRO A 748 -33.41 12.46 30.26
N LEU A 749 -33.05 12.00 31.47
CA LEU A 749 -33.22 10.60 31.87
C LEU A 749 -34.68 10.18 31.60
N PRO A 750 -34.94 9.05 30.93
CA PRO A 750 -36.30 8.55 30.79
C PRO A 750 -36.84 8.21 32.19
N VAL A 751 -37.80 9.00 32.69
CA VAL A 751 -38.37 8.83 34.04
C VAL A 751 -39.27 7.58 34.10
N ASP A 752 -39.72 7.07 32.96
CA ASP A 752 -40.69 5.97 32.83
C ASP A 752 -40.11 4.65 32.26
N CYS A 753 -38.79 4.54 32.12
CA CYS A 753 -38.18 3.26 31.74
C CYS A 753 -37.87 2.47 32.99
N GLY A 754 -38.78 1.57 33.41
CA GLY A 754 -38.58 0.68 34.56
C GLY A 754 -37.16 0.07 34.54
N PHE A 755 -36.33 0.50 35.49
CA PHE A 755 -34.99 -0.06 35.64
C PHE A 755 -35.11 -1.56 35.94
N PRO A 756 -34.30 -2.43 35.31
CA PRO A 756 -34.32 -3.84 35.63
C PRO A 756 -33.99 -4.03 37.12
N PRO A 757 -34.58 -5.05 37.78
CA PRO A 757 -34.39 -5.28 39.21
C PRO A 757 -32.90 -5.41 39.56
N THR A 758 -32.55 -5.09 40.80
CA THR A 758 -31.20 -5.13 41.38
C THR A 758 -30.54 -6.50 41.42
N GLU A 759 -31.21 -7.54 40.89
CA GLU A 759 -30.69 -8.89 40.74
C GLU A 759 -30.83 -9.29 39.26
N PRO A 760 -29.73 -9.76 38.64
CA PRO A 760 -29.29 -11.10 38.97
C PRO A 760 -27.86 -11.19 39.49
N LEU A 761 -27.68 -12.19 40.34
CA LEU A 761 -26.41 -12.65 40.91
C LEU A 761 -25.49 -13.35 39.90
N THR A 762 -25.89 -13.47 38.63
CA THR A 762 -25.26 -14.27 37.55
C THR A 762 -25.02 -13.42 36.28
N PRO A 763 -24.04 -13.77 35.44
CA PRO A 763 -23.74 -13.03 34.21
C PRO A 763 -24.78 -13.22 33.11
N PHE A 764 -25.11 -12.16 32.38
CA PHE A 764 -25.97 -12.20 31.20
C PHE A 764 -25.38 -12.96 30.03
N SER A 765 -24.06 -12.87 29.84
CA SER A 765 -23.35 -13.48 28.72
C SER A 765 -22.66 -14.78 29.14
N LYS A 766 -22.71 -15.79 28.26
CA LYS A 766 -21.98 -17.06 28.44
C LYS A 766 -20.47 -16.84 28.54
N PHE A 767 -19.86 -17.58 29.44
CA PHE A 767 -18.43 -17.62 29.69
C PHE A 767 -17.99 -19.07 29.94
N VAL A 768 -16.69 -19.30 29.96
CA VAL A 768 -16.08 -20.54 30.43
C VAL A 768 -14.84 -20.22 31.25
N ASP A 769 -14.66 -20.91 32.37
CA ASP A 769 -13.42 -20.85 33.14
C ASP A 769 -12.46 -21.93 32.64
N VAL A 770 -11.22 -21.54 32.36
CA VAL A 770 -10.16 -22.41 31.87
C VAL A 770 -9.00 -22.45 32.85
N THR A 771 -8.39 -23.62 33.03
CA THR A 771 -7.15 -23.76 33.81
C THR A 771 -5.95 -23.66 32.87
N LEU A 772 -5.08 -22.69 33.16
CA LEU A 772 -3.82 -22.45 32.45
C LEU A 772 -2.75 -23.48 32.86
N ASP A 773 -1.68 -23.58 32.06
CA ASP A 773 -0.61 -24.58 32.28
C ASP A 773 0.14 -24.37 33.62
N ASN A 774 0.08 -23.16 34.19
CA ASN A 774 0.63 -22.81 35.51
C ASN A 774 -0.35 -23.07 36.68
N GLY A 775 -1.51 -23.69 36.43
CA GLY A 775 -2.52 -24.02 37.43
C GLY A 775 -3.48 -22.88 37.79
N ARG A 776 -3.30 -21.67 37.24
CA ARG A 776 -4.23 -20.55 37.46
C ARG A 776 -5.52 -20.72 36.68
N GLN A 777 -6.61 -20.19 37.21
CA GLN A 777 -7.90 -20.13 36.52
C GLN A 777 -8.08 -18.80 35.81
N ALA A 778 -8.69 -18.85 34.63
CA ALA A 778 -8.99 -17.70 33.80
C ALA A 778 -10.43 -17.74 33.28
N THR A 779 -11.13 -16.62 33.27
CA THR A 779 -12.50 -16.50 32.74
C THR A 779 -12.47 -15.98 31.31
N VAL A 780 -12.98 -16.75 30.34
CA VAL A 780 -13.11 -16.34 28.94
C VAL A 780 -14.58 -16.17 28.58
N MET A 781 -14.95 -14.98 28.09
CA MET A 781 -16.31 -14.72 27.59
C MET A 781 -16.51 -15.41 26.24
N LEU A 782 -17.55 -16.24 26.13
CA LEU A 782 -17.89 -16.96 24.89
C LEU A 782 -18.80 -16.13 23.98
N GLU A 783 -19.57 -15.23 24.57
CA GLU A 783 -20.44 -14.29 23.87
C GLU A 783 -20.38 -12.92 24.52
N ASN A 784 -20.57 -11.86 23.72
CA ASN A 784 -20.76 -10.50 24.19
C ASN A 784 -21.27 -9.63 23.02
N PRO A 785 -22.47 -9.04 23.07
CA PRO A 785 -23.55 -9.17 24.07
C PRO A 785 -24.20 -10.58 24.13
N LYS A 786 -25.15 -10.80 25.05
CA LYS A 786 -25.91 -12.07 25.22
C LYS A 786 -26.44 -12.57 23.87
N GLY A 787 -26.12 -13.81 23.51
CA GLY A 787 -26.49 -14.43 22.22
C GLY A 787 -25.56 -14.13 21.04
N VAL A 788 -24.58 -13.23 21.16
CA VAL A 788 -23.59 -12.90 20.12
C VAL A 788 -22.27 -13.61 20.41
N LYS A 789 -22.01 -14.74 19.74
CA LYS A 789 -20.79 -15.53 19.95
C LYS A 789 -19.54 -14.76 19.50
N ILE A 790 -18.55 -14.68 20.39
CA ILE A 790 -17.21 -14.12 20.08
C ILE A 790 -16.21 -15.26 19.84
N ILE A 791 -16.29 -16.33 20.64
CA ILE A 791 -15.34 -17.44 20.62
C ILE A 791 -16.12 -18.75 20.74
N ALA A 792 -15.72 -19.79 20.01
CA ALA A 792 -16.26 -21.13 20.24
C ALA A 792 -15.63 -21.74 21.50
N GLU A 793 -16.43 -22.45 22.31
CA GLU A 793 -15.99 -23.00 23.60
C GLU A 793 -14.71 -23.86 23.51
N LYS A 794 -14.58 -24.65 22.44
CA LYS A 794 -13.39 -25.46 22.15
C LYS A 794 -12.09 -24.64 21.98
N ASP A 795 -12.21 -23.37 21.59
CA ASP A 795 -11.08 -22.48 21.30
C ASP A 795 -10.74 -21.59 22.50
N ALA A 796 -11.56 -21.56 23.55
CA ALA A 796 -11.38 -20.70 24.72
C ALA A 796 -10.05 -20.96 25.45
N LYS A 797 -9.60 -22.22 25.51
CA LYS A 797 -8.31 -22.58 26.12
C LYS A 797 -7.12 -22.07 25.30
N ILE A 798 -7.23 -22.04 23.98
CA ILE A 798 -6.19 -21.50 23.08
C ILE A 798 -6.11 -19.99 23.24
N VAL A 799 -7.26 -19.30 23.24
CA VAL A 799 -7.33 -17.85 23.42
C VAL A 799 -6.76 -17.44 24.78
N ALA A 800 -7.09 -18.18 25.85
CA ALA A 800 -6.52 -17.91 27.17
C ALA A 800 -4.99 -18.07 27.20
N LYS A 801 -4.42 -19.07 26.50
CA LYS A 801 -2.96 -19.25 26.37
C LYS A 801 -2.26 -18.18 25.53
N GLN A 802 -2.96 -17.55 24.60
CA GLN A 802 -2.38 -16.52 23.73
C GLN A 802 -2.36 -15.14 24.40
N LEU A 803 -3.32 -14.90 25.30
CA LEU A 803 -3.49 -13.62 25.98
C LEU A 803 -2.75 -13.53 27.32
N PHE A 804 -2.48 -14.66 27.98
CA PHE A 804 -1.86 -14.78 29.31
C PHE A 804 -0.93 -15.98 29.38
#